data_AF-A0AAE0HKS1-F1
#
_entry.id   AF-A0AAE0HKS1-F1
#
_cell.length_a   1.000
_cell.length_b   1.000
_cell.length_c   1.000
_cell.angle_alpha   90.00
_cell.angle_beta   90.00
_cell.angle_gamma   90.00
#
_symmetry.space_group_name_H-M   'P 1'
#
loop_
_entity.id
_entity.type
_entity.pdbx_description
1 polymer ?
#
loop_
_entity_poly.entity_id
_entity_poly.type
_entity_poly.pdbx_seq_one_letter_code
_entity_poly.pdbx_strand_id
1 'polypeptide(L)'
;MASLTESEVEKLFSGAPQYFARAEGHYTGAPHPSVAFPWDEELQIRDLADHTQIEDKAWGSVTAWPHITRDVTSDRSAAQRASEAKHRAHFYPRCRERPNMLSMCGLEKGSVGYQAALELAVADALQEEQWGFERLEARQPAVVEQRQKMLTSKDGLRHVDEVLIMEQLIKNGQRYGEPHPRGRRVSSELYNELFLQILHPPTKVLDHRDPYSLSVQILALVKILAAPNMWIDFSHVEWRIRLGQLLWDNPVEEDATDGSSVKTGDSASGVHEERYWLLLQILLACELLVRLDAITEGEELGVESIRPAEIHKFEKEANKSVKWSLILARVWLENIGIVKTEVSEPAGAEEKPSGWLATLTKRMSLTRDHDSHSHHSRGPVYAIKGKHVRRQVDGLAHFALRLRWPEAGSYLSKITENCRSVVDGTPLSTPFASPSARADSRHSSYFDNPKDPQSRRKPSRRNRISAALHPSGWLSKSYVSGLILPGEGVCHFLMATLLENDTEAMSRLGPMANLCGGFVYSGKSFWSTSCIVGRVLGAGKGAAECMGWISSDVIPEGLGDGWLSIEGEEIPEDAQQVDRKARLWGKKAVERESNILGDTDPSSVLPADFIIPFENVYRDKTPPVLDIDLKALNLVAPVDSVQTTTTEGDEPTPASDVSGLSRPPQIRRYAAAITFAVTDLDLEETREYTYALAKDINFVTAHPCVPSQHVKIMKSPSSPTIQQVDLSGIGGIGKMASVVGHPLHKYYTYTALHLSELLTKQDFSLESLLGSYSSASHHRPSVTPTPPNNVAKVLVIDCITGFQPQPQEHEIPLSPVLSRTDSNTSSMLSPTSSNPTPGGGVAEGGMAGALESASKKMHSETRRRQFGSDMEILARAFCAEKGWNALISRRRRGCLACAIREAGALGWKVIIRVD
;
A
#
# COMPACT_ATOMS: atom_id res chain seq x y z
N MET A 1 -20.05 -38.66 26.26
CA MET A 1 -19.15 -37.56 26.69
C MET A 1 -19.98 -36.30 26.76
N ALA A 2 -19.76 -35.44 27.75
CA ALA A 2 -20.42 -34.14 27.81
C ALA A 2 -19.88 -33.21 26.71
N SER A 3 -20.69 -32.26 26.25
CA SER A 3 -20.24 -31.16 25.40
C SER A 3 -19.29 -30.24 26.16
N LEU A 4 -18.48 -29.48 25.42
CA LEU A 4 -17.59 -28.48 26.01
C LEU A 4 -18.40 -27.34 26.62
N THR A 5 -18.06 -26.95 27.84
CA THR A 5 -18.59 -25.73 28.47
C THR A 5 -17.95 -24.48 27.85
N GLU A 6 -18.62 -23.33 27.96
CA GLU A 6 -18.09 -22.05 27.45
C GLU A 6 -16.69 -21.76 28.02
N SER A 7 -16.48 -21.92 29.34
CA SER A 7 -15.17 -21.72 29.98
C SER A 7 -14.07 -22.65 29.45
N GLU A 8 -14.42 -23.89 29.06
CA GLU A 8 -13.45 -24.81 28.46
C GLU A 8 -13.08 -24.37 27.04
N VAL A 9 -14.04 -23.87 26.27
CA VAL A 9 -13.79 -23.29 24.94
C VAL A 9 -12.86 -22.09 25.05
N GLU A 10 -13.15 -21.14 25.95
CA GLU A 10 -12.30 -19.96 26.17
C GLU A 10 -10.85 -20.34 26.51
N LYS A 11 -10.67 -21.31 27.42
CA LYS A 11 -9.34 -21.79 27.83
C LYS A 11 -8.59 -22.50 26.70
N LEU A 12 -9.29 -23.30 25.88
CA LEU A 12 -8.68 -24.04 24.77
C LEU A 12 -8.26 -23.12 23.63
N PHE A 13 -8.98 -22.03 23.42
CA PHE A 13 -8.80 -21.12 22.28
C PHE A 13 -8.29 -19.72 22.66
N SER A 14 -7.90 -19.48 23.92
CA SER A 14 -7.13 -18.27 24.28
C SER A 14 -5.88 -18.16 23.38
N GLY A 15 -5.62 -16.93 22.92
CA GLY A 15 -4.59 -16.61 21.94
C GLY A 15 -4.83 -17.12 20.51
N ALA A 16 -6.00 -17.68 20.19
CA ALA A 16 -6.39 -18.01 18.82
C ALA A 16 -7.09 -16.83 18.11
N PRO A 17 -6.73 -16.49 16.88
CA PRO A 17 -7.41 -15.44 16.11
C PRO A 17 -8.84 -15.84 15.74
N GLN A 18 -9.73 -14.85 15.73
CA GLN A 18 -11.06 -14.92 15.18
C GLN A 18 -11.27 -13.86 14.13
N TYR A 19 -11.93 -14.25 13.03
CA TYR A 19 -12.02 -13.46 11.82
C TYR A 19 -13.45 -12.95 11.62
N PHE A 20 -13.59 -11.65 11.37
CA PHE A 20 -14.88 -10.99 11.20
C PHE A 20 -14.89 -10.09 9.97
N ALA A 21 -16.09 -9.76 9.49
CA ALA A 21 -16.30 -8.70 8.50
C ALA A 21 -17.49 -7.83 8.91
N ARG A 22 -17.24 -6.59 9.34
CA ARG A 22 -18.24 -5.71 9.97
C ARG A 22 -18.42 -4.42 9.16
N ALA A 23 -19.64 -3.86 9.12
CA ALA A 23 -19.82 -2.54 8.51
C ALA A 23 -19.47 -1.43 9.51
N GLU A 24 -18.73 -0.41 9.09
CA GLU A 24 -18.33 0.72 9.95
C GLU A 24 -19.43 1.76 10.20
N GLY A 25 -20.63 1.54 9.66
CA GLY A 25 -21.75 2.48 9.77
C GLY A 25 -22.71 2.37 8.59
N HIS A 26 -23.58 3.36 8.46
CA HIS A 26 -24.46 3.48 7.31
C HIS A 26 -23.70 4.06 6.11
N TYR A 27 -23.95 3.54 4.92
CA TYR A 27 -23.39 4.07 3.66
C TYR A 27 -21.84 4.09 3.59
N THR A 28 -21.14 3.25 4.35
CA THR A 28 -19.66 3.18 4.37
C THR A 28 -19.05 2.26 3.31
N GLY A 29 -19.89 1.61 2.49
CA GLY A 29 -19.45 0.75 1.39
C GLY A 29 -19.22 -0.70 1.82
N ALA A 30 -18.14 -1.31 1.31
CA ALA A 30 -17.79 -2.69 1.64
C ALA A 30 -17.54 -2.86 3.16
N PRO A 31 -17.77 -4.06 3.72
CA PRO A 31 -17.41 -4.36 5.11
C PRO A 31 -15.93 -4.16 5.37
N HIS A 32 -15.56 -3.95 6.64
CA HIS A 32 -14.19 -3.95 7.12
C HIS A 32 -13.87 -5.34 7.71
N PRO A 33 -12.87 -6.05 7.18
CA PRO A 33 -12.37 -7.27 7.79
C PRO A 33 -11.55 -6.94 9.05
N SER A 34 -11.70 -7.74 10.10
CA SER A 34 -10.95 -7.55 11.35
C SER A 34 -10.62 -8.88 12.00
N VAL A 35 -9.50 -8.93 12.72
CA VAL A 35 -9.10 -10.07 13.55
C VAL A 35 -9.20 -9.68 15.02
N ALA A 36 -9.68 -10.57 15.88
CA ALA A 36 -9.72 -10.35 17.32
C ALA A 36 -9.33 -11.60 18.11
N PHE A 37 -8.92 -11.38 19.36
CA PHE A 37 -8.58 -12.40 20.35
C PHE A 37 -9.50 -12.25 21.56
N PRO A 38 -10.78 -12.66 21.47
CA PRO A 38 -11.79 -12.29 22.47
C PRO A 38 -11.63 -12.95 23.83
N TRP A 39 -10.75 -13.95 23.95
CA TRP A 39 -10.53 -14.71 25.19
C TRP A 39 -9.14 -14.48 25.79
N ASP A 40 -8.41 -13.52 25.25
CA ASP A 40 -7.10 -13.15 25.76
C ASP A 40 -6.88 -11.65 25.66
N GLU A 41 -6.94 -10.98 26.80
CA GLU A 41 -6.81 -9.54 26.88
C GLU A 41 -5.36 -9.07 27.03
N GLU A 42 -4.38 -9.98 27.11
CA GLU A 42 -2.98 -9.61 27.21
C GLU A 42 -2.55 -8.80 25.97
N LEU A 43 -1.92 -7.66 26.21
CA LEU A 43 -1.54 -6.72 25.15
C LEU A 43 -0.65 -7.40 24.08
N GLN A 44 0.24 -8.30 24.49
CA GLN A 44 1.12 -9.04 23.58
C GLN A 44 0.37 -9.92 22.58
N ILE A 45 -0.84 -10.35 22.93
CA ILE A 45 -1.71 -11.18 22.11
C ILE A 45 -2.64 -10.29 21.28
N ARG A 46 -3.21 -9.24 21.88
CA ARG A 46 -4.06 -8.28 21.17
C ARG A 46 -3.33 -7.50 20.07
N ASP A 47 -2.03 -7.29 20.23
CA ASP A 47 -1.18 -6.57 19.28
C ASP A 47 -0.54 -7.50 18.22
N LEU A 48 -0.91 -8.79 18.17
CA LEU A 48 -0.48 -9.67 17.09
C LEU A 48 -1.05 -9.17 15.75
N ALA A 49 -0.16 -9.06 14.77
CA ALA A 49 -0.49 -8.61 13.42
C ALA A 49 0.22 -9.49 12.39
N ASP A 50 -0.41 -9.67 11.24
CA ASP A 50 0.12 -10.37 10.07
C ASP A 50 0.91 -9.47 9.11
N HIS A 51 1.07 -8.20 9.46
CA HIS A 51 1.67 -7.18 8.62
C HIS A 51 2.71 -6.37 9.38
N THR A 52 3.54 -5.65 8.62
CA THR A 52 4.57 -4.77 9.17
C THR A 52 3.97 -3.43 9.60
N GLN A 53 4.48 -2.86 10.68
CA GLN A 53 4.15 -1.47 11.04
C GLN A 53 4.87 -0.47 10.12
N ILE A 54 4.32 0.74 10.02
CA ILE A 54 4.95 1.84 9.30
C ILE A 54 6.24 2.24 10.06
N GLU A 55 7.39 2.02 9.42
CA GLU A 55 8.71 2.18 10.02
C GLU A 55 9.24 3.63 10.01
N ASP A 56 8.54 4.58 9.37
CA ASP A 56 8.94 5.99 9.30
C ASP A 56 7.73 6.94 9.23
N LYS A 57 7.76 8.05 9.96
CA LYS A 57 6.70 9.07 9.98
C LYS A 57 6.45 9.75 8.62
N ALA A 58 7.44 9.79 7.73
CA ALA A 58 7.28 10.25 6.35
C ALA A 58 6.18 9.49 5.60
N TRP A 59 5.98 8.21 5.95
CA TRP A 59 5.06 7.32 5.26
C TRP A 59 3.69 7.22 5.93
N GLY A 60 3.43 8.01 6.98
CA GLY A 60 2.14 7.99 7.68
C GLY A 60 0.94 8.35 6.78
N SER A 61 1.15 9.07 5.69
CA SER A 61 0.10 9.37 4.71
C SER A 61 -0.32 8.18 3.84
N VAL A 62 0.34 7.01 3.95
CA VAL A 62 0.01 5.82 3.15
C VAL A 62 -1.39 5.30 3.42
N THR A 63 -1.92 5.55 4.62
CA THR A 63 -3.24 5.07 5.04
C THR A 63 -4.07 6.20 5.63
N ALA A 64 -5.38 6.18 5.37
CA ALA A 64 -6.32 7.01 6.08
C ALA A 64 -6.57 6.44 7.48
N TRP A 65 -6.34 5.15 7.72
CA TRP A 65 -6.61 4.48 8.99
C TRP A 65 -5.80 5.09 10.14
N PRO A 66 -6.37 5.20 11.35
CA PRO A 66 -5.60 5.57 12.53
C PRO A 66 -4.47 4.58 12.74
N HIS A 67 -3.25 5.07 12.89
CA HIS A 67 -2.06 4.25 13.03
C HIS A 67 -1.01 4.98 13.86
N ILE A 68 -0.03 4.20 14.33
CA ILE A 68 1.15 4.70 15.03
C ILE A 68 2.36 4.42 14.14
N THR A 69 3.16 5.45 13.88
CA THR A 69 4.43 5.31 13.15
C THR A 69 5.55 5.02 14.14
N ARG A 70 6.45 4.10 13.81
CA ARG A 70 7.61 3.77 14.64
C ARG A 70 8.83 4.55 14.16
N ASP A 71 9.09 5.73 14.71
CA ASP A 71 10.30 6.49 14.37
C ASP A 71 11.56 5.74 14.85
N VAL A 72 12.42 5.34 13.91
CA VAL A 72 13.68 4.64 14.21
C VAL A 72 14.73 5.58 14.82
N THR A 73 14.65 6.89 14.54
CA THR A 73 15.48 7.91 15.20
C THR A 73 14.82 8.40 16.49
N SER A 74 15.34 7.93 17.63
CA SER A 74 14.78 8.22 18.94
C SER A 74 15.07 9.65 19.39
N ASP A 75 14.04 10.48 19.41
CA ASP A 75 13.79 11.32 20.58
C ASP A 75 12.34 11.13 20.99
N ARG A 76 12.08 10.06 21.75
CA ARG A 76 10.74 9.73 22.27
C ARG A 76 10.11 10.91 23.00
N SER A 77 10.92 11.77 23.61
CA SER A 77 10.45 12.98 24.30
C SER A 77 9.90 14.03 23.34
N ALA A 78 10.44 14.16 22.13
CA ALA A 78 10.00 15.14 21.12
C ALA A 78 8.77 14.64 20.36
N ALA A 79 8.73 13.34 20.03
CA ALA A 79 7.55 12.71 19.42
C ALA A 79 6.35 12.73 20.37
N GLN A 80 6.58 12.45 21.66
CA GLN A 80 5.56 12.53 22.69
C GLN A 80 5.07 13.98 22.91
N ARG A 81 5.98 14.97 23.00
CA ARG A 81 5.59 16.39 23.06
C ARG A 81 4.83 16.88 21.81
N ALA A 82 5.19 16.39 20.62
CA ALA A 82 4.47 16.72 19.38
C ALA A 82 3.08 16.05 19.29
N SER A 83 2.93 14.86 19.88
CA SER A 83 1.65 14.17 20.02
C SER A 83 0.77 14.84 21.08
N GLU A 84 1.36 15.25 22.21
CA GLU A 84 0.70 15.99 23.30
C GLU A 84 0.25 17.39 22.83
N ALA A 85 1.03 18.06 21.98
CA ALA A 85 0.66 19.34 21.36
C ALA A 85 -0.49 19.22 20.33
N LYS A 86 -0.76 18.02 19.81
CA LYS A 86 -1.83 17.73 18.85
C LYS A 86 -3.10 17.13 19.48
N HIS A 87 -3.21 17.09 20.81
CA HIS A 87 -4.34 16.50 21.53
C HIS A 87 -5.60 17.39 21.46
N ARG A 88 -6.13 17.58 20.25
CA ARG A 88 -7.34 18.33 19.93
C ARG A 88 -8.33 17.39 19.25
N ALA A 89 -9.58 17.35 19.72
CA ALA A 89 -10.63 16.65 18.96
C ALA A 89 -10.79 17.26 17.58
N HIS A 90 -10.88 16.39 16.58
CA HIS A 90 -11.02 16.77 15.20
C HIS A 90 -11.85 15.72 14.46
N PHE A 91 -12.45 16.14 13.37
CA PHE A 91 -13.36 15.32 12.59
C PHE A 91 -12.60 14.31 11.74
N TYR A 92 -12.94 13.03 11.85
CA TYR A 92 -12.39 11.98 11.00
C TYR A 92 -13.39 11.56 9.91
N PRO A 93 -13.11 11.83 8.63
CA PRO A 93 -13.94 11.34 7.54
C PRO A 93 -14.00 9.80 7.56
N ARG A 94 -15.21 9.23 7.63
CA ARG A 94 -15.45 7.77 7.48
C ARG A 94 -15.34 7.36 6.00
N CYS A 95 -14.12 7.44 5.47
CA CYS A 95 -13.70 7.00 4.15
C CYS A 95 -12.24 6.58 4.23
N ARG A 96 -11.94 5.39 3.70
CA ARG A 96 -10.61 4.79 3.75
C ARG A 96 -10.23 4.27 2.38
N GLU A 97 -8.93 4.19 2.11
CA GLU A 97 -8.39 3.51 0.97
C GLU A 97 -8.67 2.00 1.05
N ARG A 98 -8.86 1.37 -0.10
CA ARG A 98 -8.95 -0.08 -0.22
C ARG A 98 -7.95 -0.56 -1.27
N PRO A 99 -7.18 -1.62 -1.00
CA PRO A 99 -7.08 -2.35 0.28
C PRO A 99 -6.42 -1.49 1.38
N ASN A 100 -6.67 -1.85 2.64
CA ASN A 100 -6.01 -1.22 3.79
C ASN A 100 -4.49 -1.32 3.66
N MET A 101 -3.83 -0.18 3.49
CA MET A 101 -2.40 -0.13 3.22
C MET A 101 -1.53 -0.59 4.39
N LEU A 102 -2.06 -0.59 5.63
CA LEU A 102 -1.36 -1.18 6.77
C LEU A 102 -1.15 -2.68 6.58
N SER A 103 -2.13 -3.35 6.01
CA SER A 103 -2.11 -4.79 5.76
C SER A 103 -1.53 -5.15 4.39
N MET A 104 -1.10 -4.17 3.57
CA MET A 104 -0.54 -4.44 2.24
C MET A 104 0.90 -4.97 2.25
N CYS A 105 1.62 -4.84 3.36
CA CYS A 105 2.94 -5.43 3.54
C CYS A 105 2.87 -6.50 4.64
N GLY A 106 2.71 -7.76 4.24
CA GLY A 106 2.70 -8.90 5.15
C GLY A 106 4.03 -9.08 5.88
N LEU A 107 4.06 -9.85 6.98
CA LEU A 107 5.31 -10.18 7.65
C LEU A 107 6.21 -11.08 6.80
N GLU A 108 5.60 -11.92 5.95
CA GLU A 108 6.30 -12.67 4.92
C GLU A 108 6.48 -11.80 3.69
N LYS A 109 7.71 -11.67 3.22
CA LYS A 109 8.01 -10.78 2.10
C LYS A 109 7.27 -11.21 0.84
N GLY A 110 6.78 -10.27 0.04
CA GLY A 110 6.00 -10.53 -1.16
C GLY A 110 4.59 -11.06 -0.89
N SER A 111 4.10 -10.94 0.35
CA SER A 111 2.74 -11.30 0.74
C SER A 111 2.00 -10.10 1.34
N VAL A 112 0.68 -10.19 1.44
CA VAL A 112 -0.16 -9.23 2.13
C VAL A 112 -0.70 -9.83 3.44
N GLY A 113 -1.29 -9.04 4.33
CA GLY A 113 -2.02 -9.54 5.50
C GLY A 113 -3.49 -9.85 5.18
N TYR A 114 -4.19 -10.43 6.16
CA TYR A 114 -5.56 -10.90 6.04
C TYR A 114 -6.55 -9.80 5.60
N GLN A 115 -6.43 -8.60 6.17
CA GLN A 115 -7.36 -7.51 5.86
C GLN A 115 -7.22 -7.07 4.41
N ALA A 116 -5.98 -6.81 3.97
CA ALA A 116 -5.72 -6.41 2.59
C ALA A 116 -6.19 -7.49 1.60
N ALA A 117 -5.92 -8.77 1.89
CA ALA A 117 -6.30 -9.90 1.05
C ALA A 117 -7.80 -9.94 0.73
N LEU A 118 -8.65 -9.79 1.75
CA LEU A 118 -10.11 -9.75 1.57
C LEU A 118 -10.58 -8.49 0.84
N GLU A 119 -9.83 -7.40 0.96
CA GLU A 119 -10.17 -6.12 0.34
C GLU A 119 -9.69 -5.98 -1.10
N LEU A 120 -8.73 -6.79 -1.58
CA LEU A 120 -8.22 -6.77 -2.96
C LEU A 120 -9.36 -6.86 -4.00
N ALA A 121 -10.38 -7.67 -3.73
CA ALA A 121 -11.50 -7.86 -4.64
C ALA A 121 -12.48 -6.66 -4.71
N VAL A 122 -12.40 -5.75 -3.74
CA VAL A 122 -13.15 -4.48 -3.66
C VAL A 122 -12.21 -3.28 -3.59
N ALA A 123 -10.96 -3.45 -4.03
CA ALA A 123 -9.95 -2.42 -4.01
C ALA A 123 -10.44 -1.17 -4.77
N ASP A 124 -9.94 -0.01 -4.38
CA ASP A 124 -10.10 1.18 -5.21
C ASP A 124 -9.37 0.86 -6.54
N ALA A 125 -10.13 0.55 -7.59
CA ALA A 125 -9.53 0.18 -8.87
C ALA A 125 -9.05 1.42 -9.62
N LEU A 126 -7.91 1.29 -10.30
CA LEU A 126 -7.48 2.21 -11.36
C LEU A 126 -8.43 2.04 -12.56
N GLN A 127 -9.50 2.83 -12.60
CA GLN A 127 -10.47 2.85 -13.70
C GLN A 127 -10.05 3.90 -14.74
N GLU A 128 -9.07 3.59 -15.59
CA GLU A 128 -8.66 4.47 -16.71
C GLU A 128 -9.76 4.63 -17.77
N GLU A 129 -10.69 3.68 -17.86
CA GLU A 129 -11.76 3.65 -18.88
C GLU A 129 -13.01 4.44 -18.50
N GLN A 130 -13.05 5.09 -17.33
CA GLN A 130 -14.16 5.99 -17.04
C GLN A 130 -14.07 7.22 -17.96
N TRP A 131 -15.22 7.67 -18.43
CA TRP A 131 -15.30 8.69 -19.48
C TRP A 131 -14.77 10.03 -18.96
N GLY A 132 -13.92 10.71 -19.76
CA GLY A 132 -13.32 12.01 -19.41
C GLY A 132 -11.83 11.96 -19.06
N PHE A 133 -11.21 10.78 -19.16
CA PHE A 133 -9.82 10.53 -18.75
C PHE A 133 -8.83 10.47 -19.91
N GLU A 134 -9.28 10.30 -21.17
CA GLU A 134 -8.37 10.00 -22.29
C GLU A 134 -7.48 11.18 -22.70
N ARG A 135 -7.86 12.44 -22.41
CA ARG A 135 -7.00 13.63 -22.55
C ARG A 135 -7.46 14.72 -21.59
N LEU A 136 -6.53 15.34 -20.85
CA LEU A 136 -6.77 16.64 -20.18
C LEU A 136 -7.27 17.73 -21.14
N GLU A 137 -7.15 17.48 -22.45
CA GLU A 137 -7.46 18.38 -23.55
C GLU A 137 -8.91 18.30 -24.05
N ALA A 138 -9.65 17.21 -23.77
CA ALA A 138 -11.04 17.04 -24.24
C ALA A 138 -12.03 17.08 -23.07
N ARG A 139 -12.32 18.29 -22.57
CA ARG A 139 -13.26 18.48 -21.47
C ARG A 139 -14.66 18.01 -21.86
N GLN A 140 -15.30 17.30 -20.95
CA GLN A 140 -16.69 16.91 -21.15
C GLN A 140 -17.60 18.15 -21.10
N PRO A 141 -18.52 18.32 -22.07
CA PRO A 141 -19.49 19.41 -22.05
C PRO A 141 -20.28 19.47 -20.74
N ALA A 142 -20.58 18.32 -20.14
CA ALA A 142 -21.29 18.23 -18.87
C ALA A 142 -20.53 18.89 -17.70
N VAL A 143 -19.19 18.82 -17.69
CA VAL A 143 -18.37 19.45 -16.64
C VAL A 143 -18.36 20.96 -16.81
N VAL A 144 -18.18 21.43 -18.05
CA VAL A 144 -18.19 22.86 -18.38
C VAL A 144 -19.56 23.47 -18.08
N GLU A 145 -20.65 22.83 -18.53
CA GLU A 145 -22.02 23.27 -18.29
C GLU A 145 -22.32 23.35 -16.78
N GLN A 146 -21.92 22.34 -16.02
CA GLN A 146 -22.15 22.31 -14.59
C GLN A 146 -21.35 23.39 -13.83
N ARG A 147 -20.08 23.59 -14.19
CA ARG A 147 -19.25 24.67 -13.65
C ARG A 147 -19.84 26.05 -13.95
N GLN A 148 -20.28 26.28 -15.18
CA GLN A 148 -20.95 27.52 -15.59
C GLN A 148 -22.27 27.74 -14.83
N LYS A 149 -23.07 26.68 -14.68
CA LYS A 149 -24.31 26.71 -13.89
C LYS A 149 -24.04 27.05 -12.43
N MET A 150 -22.96 26.53 -11.84
CA MET A 150 -22.61 26.82 -10.45
C MET A 150 -22.12 28.25 -10.23
N LEU A 151 -21.43 28.85 -11.21
CA LEU A 151 -20.99 30.24 -11.14
C LEU A 151 -22.13 31.26 -11.39
N THR A 152 -23.21 30.84 -12.06
CA THR A 152 -24.35 31.70 -12.41
C THR A 152 -25.56 31.51 -11.48
N SER A 153 -25.59 30.43 -10.69
CA SER A 153 -26.66 30.12 -9.76
C SER A 153 -26.68 31.06 -8.55
N LYS A 154 -27.88 31.46 -8.13
CA LYS A 154 -28.08 32.29 -6.91
C LYS A 154 -27.76 31.57 -5.60
N ASP A 155 -27.66 30.24 -5.63
CA ASP A 155 -27.28 29.38 -4.50
C ASP A 155 -25.89 28.72 -4.73
N GLY A 156 -25.10 29.25 -5.69
CA GLY A 156 -23.85 28.66 -6.15
C GLY A 156 -22.60 29.38 -5.65
N LEU A 157 -21.53 29.28 -6.45
CA LEU A 157 -20.23 29.91 -6.21
C LEU A 157 -20.27 31.37 -6.66
N ARG A 158 -19.62 32.25 -5.89
CA ARG A 158 -19.23 33.58 -6.39
C ARG A 158 -18.03 33.43 -7.31
N HIS A 159 -17.79 34.45 -8.13
CA HIS A 159 -16.52 34.53 -8.85
C HIS A 159 -15.39 34.81 -7.86
N VAL A 160 -14.47 33.86 -7.69
CA VAL A 160 -13.31 33.93 -6.81
C VAL A 160 -12.06 34.00 -7.69
N ASP A 161 -11.26 35.05 -7.59
CA ASP A 161 -9.97 35.08 -8.30
C ASP A 161 -8.90 34.25 -7.58
N GLU A 162 -7.85 33.86 -8.30
CA GLU A 162 -6.78 33.01 -7.76
C GLU A 162 -6.07 33.64 -6.56
N VAL A 163 -5.91 34.97 -6.55
CA VAL A 163 -5.31 35.72 -5.43
C VAL A 163 -6.13 35.52 -4.16
N LEU A 164 -7.46 35.68 -4.24
CA LEU A 164 -8.36 35.44 -3.13
C LEU A 164 -8.34 33.99 -2.67
N ILE A 165 -8.23 33.02 -3.59
CA ILE A 165 -8.07 31.60 -3.24
C ILE A 165 -6.81 31.41 -2.39
N MET A 166 -5.68 31.93 -2.84
CA MET A 166 -4.40 31.78 -2.14
C MET A 166 -4.39 32.48 -0.77
N GLU A 167 -4.95 33.69 -0.67
CA GLU A 167 -5.10 34.41 0.61
C GLU A 167 -5.99 33.65 1.59
N GLN A 168 -7.11 33.05 1.13
CA GLN A 168 -7.98 32.26 2.00
C GLN A 168 -7.36 30.92 2.41
N LEU A 169 -6.57 30.29 1.53
CA LEU A 169 -5.79 29.10 1.90
C LEU A 169 -4.72 29.41 2.95
N ILE A 170 -4.05 30.57 2.88
CA ILE A 170 -3.12 31.04 3.91
C ILE A 170 -3.85 31.20 5.25
N LYS A 171 -5.01 31.88 5.25
CA LYS A 171 -5.83 32.08 6.46
C LYS A 171 -6.29 30.77 7.09
N ASN A 172 -6.78 29.83 6.28
CA ASN A 172 -7.17 28.51 6.77
C ASN A 172 -5.97 27.72 7.33
N GLY A 173 -4.79 27.83 6.70
CA GLY A 173 -3.56 27.25 7.21
C GLY A 173 -3.15 27.80 8.59
N GLN A 174 -3.30 29.10 8.81
CA GLN A 174 -3.06 29.75 10.11
C GLN A 174 -4.10 29.29 11.14
N ARG A 175 -5.39 29.36 10.80
CA ARG A 175 -6.50 28.98 11.68
C ARG A 175 -6.46 27.50 12.09
N TYR A 176 -5.98 26.62 11.22
CA TYR A 176 -5.79 25.20 11.54
C TYR A 176 -4.65 24.96 12.54
N GLY A 177 -3.60 25.78 12.50
CA GLY A 177 -2.45 25.70 13.41
C GLY A 177 -2.68 26.35 14.78
N GLU A 178 -3.63 27.28 14.88
CA GLU A 178 -3.98 27.97 16.12
C GLU A 178 -5.11 27.25 16.90
N PRO A 179 -5.12 27.32 18.24
CA PRO A 179 -6.27 26.87 19.03
C PRO A 179 -7.52 27.62 18.56
N HIS A 180 -8.61 26.93 18.27
CA HIS A 180 -9.78 27.60 17.70
C HIS A 180 -10.31 28.67 18.65
N PRO A 181 -10.54 29.91 18.16
CA PRO A 181 -11.07 30.96 18.98
C PRO A 181 -12.46 30.53 19.49
N ARG A 182 -12.67 30.69 20.80
CA ARG A 182 -13.86 30.16 21.49
C ARG A 182 -14.97 31.21 21.46
N GLY A 183 -16.11 30.90 20.85
CA GLY A 183 -17.37 31.64 21.05
C GLY A 183 -18.19 31.97 19.80
N ARG A 184 -19.44 32.41 20.03
CA ARG A 184 -20.47 32.73 19.00
C ARG A 184 -20.02 33.74 17.92
N ARG A 185 -19.01 34.57 18.22
CA ARG A 185 -18.41 35.51 17.25
C ARG A 185 -17.73 34.78 16.09
N VAL A 186 -17.10 33.64 16.36
CA VAL A 186 -16.37 32.85 15.35
C VAL A 186 -17.29 32.22 14.31
N SER A 187 -18.46 31.70 14.71
CA SER A 187 -19.46 31.20 13.75
C SER A 187 -19.94 32.29 12.80
N SER A 188 -20.11 33.52 13.30
CA SER A 188 -20.58 34.67 12.50
C SER A 188 -19.48 35.21 11.58
N GLU A 189 -18.24 35.24 12.05
CA GLU A 189 -17.07 35.60 11.23
C GLU A 189 -16.87 34.59 10.08
N LEU A 190 -16.89 33.29 10.39
CA LEU A 190 -16.83 32.20 9.40
C LEU A 190 -17.98 32.26 8.40
N TYR A 191 -19.18 32.62 8.86
CA TYR A 191 -20.33 32.81 7.99
C TYR A 191 -20.09 33.95 6.98
N ASN A 192 -19.62 35.10 7.47
CA ASN A 192 -19.40 36.28 6.65
C ASN A 192 -18.28 36.05 5.64
N GLU A 193 -17.17 35.43 6.05
CA GLU A 193 -16.07 35.07 5.14
C GLU A 193 -16.58 34.16 4.02
N LEU A 194 -17.34 33.12 4.36
CA LEU A 194 -17.87 32.16 3.39
C LEU A 194 -18.86 32.81 2.43
N PHE A 195 -19.91 33.47 2.93
CA PHE A 195 -21.05 33.89 2.10
C PHE A 195 -20.93 35.30 1.50
N LEU A 196 -19.96 36.11 1.93
CA LEU A 196 -19.67 37.39 1.29
C LEU A 196 -18.62 37.24 0.18
N GLN A 197 -17.67 36.31 0.32
CA GLN A 197 -16.52 36.22 -0.57
C GLN A 197 -16.55 34.99 -1.49
N ILE A 198 -17.04 33.83 -1.02
CA ILE A 198 -16.88 32.54 -1.72
C ILE A 198 -18.21 31.98 -2.25
N LEU A 199 -19.24 31.87 -1.40
CA LEU A 199 -20.55 31.32 -1.74
C LEU A 199 -21.62 32.41 -1.74
N HIS A 200 -22.73 32.17 -2.44
CA HIS A 200 -23.95 32.93 -2.21
C HIS A 200 -24.71 32.39 -0.98
N PRO A 201 -25.33 33.24 -0.13
CA PRO A 201 -26.14 32.79 0.99
C PRO A 201 -27.27 31.84 0.53
N PRO A 202 -27.59 30.77 1.27
CA PRO A 202 -28.65 29.84 0.87
C PRO A 202 -30.00 30.55 0.80
N THR A 203 -30.73 30.39 -0.31
CA THR A 203 -32.09 30.94 -0.47
C THR A 203 -33.14 30.29 0.43
N LYS A 204 -32.89 29.04 0.86
CA LYS A 204 -33.72 28.31 1.82
C LYS A 204 -33.06 28.37 3.21
N VAL A 205 -33.77 28.93 4.18
CA VAL A 205 -33.35 28.92 5.58
C VAL A 205 -33.31 27.46 6.06
N LEU A 206 -32.10 26.95 6.32
CA LEU A 206 -31.88 25.56 6.74
C LEU A 206 -32.18 25.34 8.23
N ASP A 207 -31.94 26.36 9.06
CA ASP A 207 -32.36 26.42 10.45
C ASP A 207 -32.95 27.81 10.74
N HIS A 208 -34.23 27.86 11.09
CA HIS A 208 -34.94 29.10 11.41
C HIS A 208 -34.55 29.69 12.77
N ARG A 209 -33.89 28.91 13.64
CA ARG A 209 -33.49 29.34 14.99
C ARG A 209 -32.10 29.94 15.01
N ASP A 210 -31.17 29.41 14.21
CA ASP A 210 -29.83 29.95 14.03
C ASP A 210 -29.33 29.83 12.58
N PRO A 211 -29.64 30.83 11.72
CA PRO A 211 -29.25 30.79 10.31
C PRO A 211 -27.74 30.99 10.10
N TYR A 212 -26.98 31.37 11.14
CA TYR A 212 -25.54 31.60 11.08
C TYR A 212 -24.73 30.45 11.68
N SER A 213 -25.40 29.39 12.13
CA SER A 213 -24.75 28.23 12.76
C SER A 213 -23.77 27.51 11.84
N LEU A 214 -22.78 26.86 12.45
CA LEU A 214 -21.80 26.05 11.72
C LEU A 214 -22.48 24.91 10.95
N SER A 215 -23.55 24.30 11.47
CA SER A 215 -24.32 23.26 10.77
C SER A 215 -24.90 23.76 9.44
N VAL A 216 -25.40 25.00 9.37
CA VAL A 216 -25.91 25.61 8.13
C VAL A 216 -24.78 25.82 7.11
N GLN A 217 -23.63 26.32 7.58
CA GLN A 217 -22.45 26.54 6.76
C GLN A 217 -21.87 25.23 6.19
N ILE A 218 -21.78 24.19 7.03
CA ILE A 218 -21.32 22.84 6.66
C ILE A 218 -22.21 22.24 5.59
N LEU A 219 -23.55 22.30 5.76
CA LEU A 219 -24.48 21.77 4.77
C LEU A 219 -24.39 22.49 3.43
N ALA A 220 -24.19 23.82 3.44
CA ALA A 220 -23.98 24.58 2.21
C ALA A 220 -22.71 24.14 1.47
N LEU A 221 -21.59 23.98 2.19
CA LEU A 221 -20.32 23.49 1.65
C LEU A 221 -20.43 22.05 1.12
N VAL A 222 -21.05 21.14 1.88
CA VAL A 222 -21.28 19.75 1.45
C VAL A 222 -22.12 19.70 0.17
N LYS A 223 -23.18 20.50 0.06
CA LYS A 223 -24.02 20.56 -1.15
C LYS A 223 -23.22 20.99 -2.39
N ILE A 224 -22.31 21.95 -2.24
CA ILE A 224 -21.45 22.43 -3.34
C ILE A 224 -20.38 21.39 -3.68
N LEU A 225 -19.68 20.84 -2.69
CA LEU A 225 -18.66 19.80 -2.89
C LEU A 225 -19.24 18.48 -3.40
N ALA A 226 -20.49 18.15 -3.08
CA ALA A 226 -21.18 16.94 -3.54
C ALA A 226 -21.78 17.08 -4.95
N ALA A 227 -21.68 18.25 -5.59
CA ALA A 227 -22.25 18.46 -6.91
C ALA A 227 -21.58 17.55 -7.95
N PRO A 228 -22.36 16.76 -8.72
CA PRO A 228 -21.80 15.85 -9.71
C PRO A 228 -21.14 16.63 -10.85
N ASN A 229 -20.15 16.04 -11.51
CA ASN A 229 -19.49 16.56 -12.71
C ASN A 229 -18.88 17.96 -12.54
N MET A 230 -18.38 18.33 -11.36
CA MET A 230 -17.73 19.64 -11.16
C MET A 230 -16.28 19.51 -10.68
N TRP A 231 -16.05 18.58 -9.75
CA TRP A 231 -14.82 18.43 -9.00
C TRP A 231 -13.99 17.24 -9.46
N ILE A 232 -12.70 17.27 -9.15
CA ILE A 232 -11.82 16.12 -9.33
C ILE A 232 -12.17 15.09 -8.24
N ASP A 233 -12.50 13.88 -8.66
CA ASP A 233 -12.93 12.82 -7.76
C ASP A 233 -11.74 11.96 -7.29
N PHE A 234 -11.16 12.37 -6.15
CA PHE A 234 -10.07 11.65 -5.48
C PHE A 234 -10.49 10.32 -4.85
N SER A 235 -11.75 9.89 -5.01
CA SER A 235 -12.13 8.51 -4.69
C SER A 235 -11.61 7.47 -5.69
N HIS A 236 -11.09 7.94 -6.83
CA HIS A 236 -10.35 7.16 -7.80
C HIS A 236 -8.84 7.28 -7.57
N VAL A 237 -8.17 6.13 -7.57
CA VAL A 237 -6.72 6.04 -7.27
C VAL A 237 -5.88 6.87 -8.22
N GLU A 238 -6.27 6.91 -9.49
CA GLU A 238 -5.53 7.63 -10.51
C GLU A 238 -5.43 9.13 -10.21
N TRP A 239 -6.55 9.75 -9.79
CA TRP A 239 -6.54 11.15 -9.37
C TRP A 239 -5.74 11.37 -8.08
N ARG A 240 -5.68 10.39 -7.18
CA ARG A 240 -4.80 10.46 -6.00
C ARG A 240 -3.33 10.51 -6.40
N ILE A 241 -2.95 9.75 -7.43
CA ILE A 241 -1.58 9.72 -7.95
C ILE A 241 -1.28 10.99 -8.76
N ARG A 242 -2.17 11.40 -9.67
CA ARG A 242 -1.99 12.57 -10.56
C ARG A 242 -2.18 13.94 -9.90
N LEU A 243 -2.51 14.00 -8.62
CA LEU A 243 -2.71 15.27 -7.89
C LEU A 243 -1.56 16.26 -8.11
N GLY A 244 -0.31 15.79 -7.99
CA GLY A 244 0.87 16.62 -8.19
C GLY A 244 1.05 17.10 -9.63
N GLN A 245 0.63 16.30 -10.61
CA GLN A 245 0.67 16.69 -12.02
C GLN A 245 -0.20 17.92 -12.26
N LEU A 246 -1.45 17.93 -11.78
CA LEU A 246 -2.35 19.09 -11.92
C LEU A 246 -1.79 20.36 -11.29
N LEU A 247 -1.03 20.21 -10.21
CA LEU A 247 -0.52 21.33 -9.42
C LEU A 247 0.80 21.90 -9.96
N TRP A 248 1.73 21.05 -10.42
CA TRP A 248 3.10 21.46 -10.76
C TRP A 248 3.50 21.28 -12.23
N ASP A 249 2.72 20.56 -13.04
CA ASP A 249 3.01 20.38 -14.46
C ASP A 249 2.68 21.68 -15.21
N ASN A 250 3.67 22.30 -15.84
CA ASN A 250 3.50 23.51 -16.64
C ASN A 250 3.72 23.13 -18.11
N PRO A 251 2.77 23.42 -19.01
CA PRO A 251 3.00 23.22 -20.44
C PRO A 251 4.14 24.16 -20.85
N VAL A 252 5.23 23.58 -21.38
CA VAL A 252 6.30 24.35 -22.01
C VAL A 252 5.72 24.95 -23.28
N GLU A 253 5.64 26.29 -23.37
CA GLU A 253 5.37 26.95 -24.64
C GLU A 253 6.55 26.64 -25.58
N GLU A 254 6.34 25.82 -26.61
CA GLU A 254 7.30 25.71 -27.70
C GLU A 254 7.45 27.10 -28.32
N ASP A 255 8.66 27.68 -28.23
CA ASP A 255 8.99 28.97 -28.83
C ASP A 255 8.55 28.99 -30.30
N ALA A 256 7.62 29.89 -30.63
CA ALA A 256 7.10 30.13 -31.96
C ALA A 256 8.21 30.54 -32.94
N THR A 257 8.91 29.55 -33.49
CA THR A 257 9.89 29.70 -34.56
C THR A 257 9.67 28.68 -35.66
N ASP A 258 8.43 28.57 -36.14
CA ASP A 258 8.23 28.43 -37.58
C ASP A 258 6.81 28.81 -37.97
N GLY A 259 6.71 29.81 -38.85
CA GLY A 259 5.45 30.33 -39.35
C GLY A 259 4.82 29.41 -40.38
N SER A 260 4.37 28.21 -39.98
CA SER A 260 3.36 27.43 -40.73
C SER A 260 2.96 26.15 -40.00
N SER A 261 2.07 26.24 -39.01
CA SER A 261 1.11 25.17 -38.73
C SER A 261 -0.09 25.74 -37.97
N VAL A 262 -1.27 25.20 -38.26
CA VAL A 262 -2.55 25.64 -37.70
C VAL A 262 -2.55 25.38 -36.20
N LYS A 263 -2.70 26.46 -35.42
CA LYS A 263 -2.70 26.48 -33.94
C LYS A 263 -3.65 25.44 -33.34
N THR A 264 -3.14 24.45 -32.61
CA THR A 264 -3.84 23.80 -31.48
C THR A 264 -3.47 24.52 -30.20
N GLY A 265 -4.02 25.73 -30.01
CA GLY A 265 -3.81 26.56 -28.81
C GLY A 265 -4.65 26.19 -27.58
N ASP A 266 -5.16 24.96 -27.49
CA ASP A 266 -6.18 24.57 -26.50
C ASP A 266 -5.62 23.85 -25.25
N SER A 267 -4.47 23.16 -25.37
CA SER A 267 -3.97 22.26 -24.30
C SER A 267 -3.47 23.00 -23.05
N ALA A 268 -2.76 24.11 -23.21
CA ALA A 268 -2.20 24.87 -22.08
C ALA A 268 -3.29 25.56 -21.24
N SER A 269 -4.29 26.17 -21.91
CA SER A 269 -5.47 26.73 -21.25
C SER A 269 -6.29 25.67 -20.51
N GLY A 270 -6.26 24.43 -21.02
CA GLY A 270 -6.84 23.23 -20.41
C GLY A 270 -6.38 23.02 -18.96
N VAL A 271 -5.06 22.90 -18.79
CA VAL A 271 -4.38 22.58 -17.52
C VAL A 271 -4.53 23.70 -16.48
N HIS A 272 -4.38 24.96 -16.90
CA HIS A 272 -4.50 26.10 -15.99
C HIS A 272 -5.88 26.19 -15.34
N GLU A 273 -6.95 25.89 -16.08
CA GLU A 273 -8.30 25.89 -15.52
C GLU A 273 -8.49 24.74 -14.52
N GLU A 274 -8.01 23.52 -14.82
CA GLU A 274 -8.12 22.40 -13.89
C GLU A 274 -7.34 22.66 -12.60
N ARG A 275 -6.17 23.32 -12.70
CA ARG A 275 -5.42 23.79 -11.52
C ARG A 275 -6.25 24.78 -10.70
N TYR A 276 -6.90 25.75 -11.35
CA TYR A 276 -7.78 26.69 -10.65
C TYR A 276 -8.94 25.97 -9.92
N TRP A 277 -9.63 25.03 -10.58
CA TRP A 277 -10.71 24.28 -9.95
C TRP A 277 -10.23 23.37 -8.83
N LEU A 278 -9.04 22.80 -8.95
CA LEU A 278 -8.38 22.03 -7.89
C LEU A 278 -8.10 22.91 -6.66
N LEU A 279 -7.50 24.09 -6.85
CA LEU A 279 -7.22 25.02 -5.75
C LEU A 279 -8.50 25.51 -5.08
N LEU A 280 -9.56 25.76 -5.86
CA LEU A 280 -10.89 26.09 -5.32
C LEU A 280 -11.50 24.92 -4.54
N GLN A 281 -11.37 23.68 -5.04
CA GLN A 281 -11.83 22.48 -4.33
C GLN A 281 -11.09 22.30 -3.00
N ILE A 282 -9.76 22.48 -2.99
CA ILE A 282 -8.94 22.44 -1.77
C ILE A 282 -9.40 23.52 -0.79
N LEU A 283 -9.62 24.75 -1.25
CA LEU A 283 -10.13 25.84 -0.40
C LEU A 283 -11.46 25.49 0.24
N LEU A 284 -12.46 25.08 -0.56
CA LEU A 284 -13.79 24.73 -0.05
C LEU A 284 -13.73 23.54 0.93
N ALA A 285 -12.87 22.56 0.67
CA ALA A 285 -12.67 21.43 1.55
C ALA A 285 -11.95 21.83 2.86
N CYS A 286 -10.98 22.75 2.82
CA CYS A 286 -10.37 23.35 4.01
C CYS A 286 -11.39 24.13 4.84
N GLU A 287 -12.22 24.96 4.20
CA GLU A 287 -13.32 25.68 4.88
C GLU A 287 -14.29 24.69 5.58
N LEU A 288 -14.63 23.58 4.91
CA LEU A 288 -15.50 22.54 5.48
C LEU A 288 -14.82 21.84 6.66
N LEU A 289 -13.56 21.44 6.52
CA LEU A 289 -12.81 20.73 7.55
C LEU A 289 -12.61 21.57 8.81
N VAL A 290 -12.24 22.85 8.66
CA VAL A 290 -12.08 23.78 9.80
C VAL A 290 -13.39 23.90 10.59
N ARG A 291 -14.55 23.97 9.91
CA ARG A 291 -15.85 24.03 10.59
C ARG A 291 -16.23 22.71 11.26
N LEU A 292 -15.93 21.58 10.64
CA LEU A 292 -16.15 20.26 11.24
C LEU A 292 -15.28 20.04 12.49
N ASP A 293 -14.01 20.44 12.43
CA ASP A 293 -13.09 20.38 13.58
C ASP A 293 -13.57 21.33 14.70
N ALA A 294 -14.05 22.53 14.35
CA ALA A 294 -14.63 23.48 15.31
C ALA A 294 -15.84 22.90 16.07
N ILE A 295 -16.79 22.28 15.35
CA ILE A 295 -17.97 21.65 15.99
C ILE A 295 -17.54 20.45 16.85
N THR A 296 -16.63 19.60 16.36
CA THR A 296 -16.20 18.39 17.07
C THR A 296 -15.50 18.73 18.39
N GLU A 297 -14.63 19.74 18.38
CA GLU A 297 -14.00 20.28 19.60
C GLU A 297 -15.04 20.91 20.54
N GLY A 298 -16.02 21.62 20.00
CA GLY A 298 -17.13 22.19 20.77
C GLY A 298 -17.96 21.12 21.50
N GLU A 299 -18.21 19.97 20.87
CA GLU A 299 -18.92 18.83 21.45
C GLU A 299 -18.13 18.16 22.57
N GLU A 300 -16.83 17.89 22.37
CA GLU A 300 -15.97 17.30 23.41
C GLU A 300 -15.90 18.17 24.67
N LEU A 301 -15.89 19.50 24.50
CA LEU A 301 -15.88 20.48 25.58
C LEU A 301 -17.27 20.77 26.18
N GLY A 302 -18.34 20.18 25.64
CA GLY A 302 -19.73 20.43 26.05
C GLY A 302 -20.25 21.85 25.77
N VAL A 303 -19.57 22.60 24.88
CA VAL A 303 -19.93 23.97 24.46
C VAL A 303 -20.94 23.94 23.31
N GLU A 304 -20.85 22.92 22.45
CA GLU A 304 -21.79 22.65 21.37
C GLU A 304 -22.44 21.28 21.58
N SER A 305 -23.63 21.06 21.00
CA SER A 305 -24.28 19.75 21.02
C SER A 305 -24.73 19.40 19.60
N ILE A 306 -24.18 18.33 19.04
CA ILE A 306 -24.53 17.88 17.70
C ILE A 306 -25.75 16.97 17.80
N ARG A 307 -26.82 17.30 17.08
CA ARG A 307 -28.00 16.43 17.04
C ARG A 307 -27.68 15.17 16.21
N PRO A 308 -28.07 13.96 16.65
CA PRO A 308 -27.88 12.74 15.87
C PRO A 308 -28.45 12.81 14.45
N ALA A 309 -29.54 13.56 14.25
CA ALA A 309 -30.13 13.81 12.94
C ALA A 309 -29.21 14.62 12.00
N GLU A 310 -28.39 15.53 12.54
CA GLU A 310 -27.41 16.31 11.77
C GLU A 310 -26.24 15.43 11.33
N ILE A 311 -25.75 14.55 12.21
CA ILE A 311 -24.75 13.53 11.87
C ILE A 311 -25.26 12.63 10.76
N HIS A 312 -26.47 12.08 10.91
CA HIS A 312 -27.08 11.22 9.90
C HIS A 312 -27.28 11.93 8.56
N LYS A 313 -27.69 13.20 8.60
CA LYS A 313 -27.84 14.02 7.39
C LYS A 313 -26.50 14.25 6.69
N PHE A 314 -25.46 14.59 7.45
CA PHE A 314 -24.10 14.73 6.93
C PHE A 314 -23.62 13.41 6.29
N GLU A 315 -23.75 12.27 6.98
CA GLU A 315 -23.34 10.96 6.45
C GLU A 315 -24.06 10.58 5.14
N LYS A 316 -25.30 11.04 4.98
CA LYS A 316 -26.10 10.82 3.77
C LYS A 316 -25.71 11.76 2.62
N GLU A 317 -25.43 13.03 2.91
CA GLU A 317 -25.17 14.06 1.89
C GLU A 317 -23.69 14.11 1.45
N ALA A 318 -22.75 13.83 2.36
CA ALA A 318 -21.32 13.78 2.05
C ALA A 318 -20.97 12.46 1.32
N ASN A 319 -21.01 12.50 0.00
CA ASN A 319 -20.63 11.37 -0.86
C ASN A 319 -19.13 11.01 -0.74
N LYS A 320 -18.70 9.93 -1.41
CA LYS A 320 -17.30 9.44 -1.37
C LYS A 320 -16.30 10.54 -1.79
N SER A 321 -16.61 11.29 -2.85
CA SER A 321 -15.78 12.40 -3.36
C SER A 321 -15.59 13.53 -2.33
N VAL A 322 -16.65 13.94 -1.62
CA VAL A 322 -16.56 14.94 -0.54
C VAL A 322 -15.64 14.44 0.58
N LYS A 323 -15.80 13.17 0.99
CA LYS A 323 -14.97 12.61 2.06
C LYS A 323 -13.49 12.53 1.67
N TRP A 324 -13.18 12.21 0.41
CA TRP A 324 -11.80 12.28 -0.09
C TRP A 324 -11.27 13.71 -0.20
N SER A 325 -12.12 14.67 -0.54
CA SER A 325 -11.76 16.10 -0.52
C SER A 325 -11.41 16.57 0.91
N LEU A 326 -12.11 16.06 1.93
CA LEU A 326 -11.75 16.32 3.34
C LEU A 326 -10.40 15.71 3.73
N ILE A 327 -10.07 14.51 3.23
CA ILE A 327 -8.74 13.90 3.43
C ILE A 327 -7.68 14.78 2.75
N LEU A 328 -7.92 15.23 1.52
CA LEU A 328 -7.04 16.17 0.81
C LEU A 328 -6.83 17.47 1.59
N ALA A 329 -7.91 18.07 2.10
CA ALA A 329 -7.83 19.28 2.92
C ALA A 329 -6.97 19.07 4.17
N ARG A 330 -7.09 17.91 4.84
CA ARG A 330 -6.26 17.59 6.02
C ARG A 330 -4.79 17.44 5.63
N VAL A 331 -4.50 16.68 4.56
CA VAL A 331 -3.14 16.52 4.03
C VAL A 331 -2.53 17.87 3.66
N TRP A 332 -3.31 18.74 3.00
CA TRP A 332 -2.90 20.09 2.63
C TRP A 332 -2.56 20.95 3.86
N LEU A 333 -3.49 21.07 4.81
CA LEU A 333 -3.30 21.91 5.99
C LEU A 333 -2.13 21.43 6.87
N GLU A 334 -1.88 20.12 6.92
CA GLU A 334 -0.78 19.55 7.69
C GLU A 334 0.59 19.66 7.01
N ASN A 335 0.65 19.53 5.68
CA ASN A 335 1.94 19.38 4.98
C ASN A 335 2.29 20.54 4.08
N ILE A 336 1.35 21.40 3.69
CA ILE A 336 1.57 22.48 2.72
C ILE A 336 1.48 23.86 3.37
N GLY A 337 2.44 24.72 3.03
CA GLY A 337 2.44 26.15 3.32
C GLY A 337 2.49 26.95 2.02
N ILE A 338 1.85 28.12 2.03
CA ILE A 338 1.88 29.07 0.91
C ILE A 338 2.72 30.27 1.35
N VAL A 339 3.71 30.64 0.53
CA VAL A 339 4.54 31.82 0.74
C VAL A 339 4.16 32.89 -0.27
N LYS A 340 3.86 34.09 0.22
CA LYS A 340 3.62 35.29 -0.58
C LYS A 340 4.91 36.10 -0.68
N THR A 341 5.38 36.36 -1.89
CA THR A 341 6.54 37.22 -2.15
C THR A 341 6.07 38.47 -2.88
N GLU A 342 6.32 39.64 -2.28
CA GLU A 342 6.05 40.91 -2.95
C GLU A 342 7.18 41.25 -3.91
N VAL A 343 6.85 41.58 -5.16
CA VAL A 343 7.83 42.01 -6.16
C VAL A 343 8.19 43.45 -5.83
N SER A 344 9.39 43.69 -5.28
CA SER A 344 9.87 45.05 -5.01
C SER A 344 10.18 45.76 -6.33
N GLU A 345 9.55 46.91 -6.58
CA GLU A 345 9.97 47.79 -7.68
C GLU A 345 11.36 48.38 -7.40
N PRO A 346 12.22 48.57 -8.41
CA PRO A 346 13.44 49.35 -8.25
C PRO A 346 13.06 50.79 -7.89
N ALA A 347 13.56 51.28 -6.76
CA ALA A 347 13.27 52.61 -6.26
C ALA A 347 13.66 53.69 -7.29
N GLY A 348 12.67 54.40 -7.84
CA GLY A 348 12.88 55.71 -8.47
C GLY A 348 12.13 55.94 -9.79
N ALA A 349 10.84 56.26 -9.70
CA ALA A 349 10.20 57.21 -10.63
C ALA A 349 8.96 57.81 -9.95
N GLU A 350 8.94 59.13 -9.80
CA GLU A 350 7.80 59.87 -9.26
C GLU A 350 6.61 59.78 -10.21
N GLU A 351 5.43 59.37 -9.71
CA GLU A 351 4.17 59.61 -10.41
C GLU A 351 3.18 60.38 -9.52
N LYS A 352 2.61 61.44 -10.10
CA LYS A 352 1.57 62.31 -9.52
C LYS A 352 0.21 61.58 -9.45
N PRO A 353 -0.67 61.96 -8.50
CA PRO A 353 -1.87 61.18 -8.21
C PRO A 353 -2.99 61.46 -9.21
N SER A 354 -3.57 60.41 -9.77
CA SER A 354 -4.83 60.46 -10.52
C SER A 354 -5.92 59.70 -9.79
N GLY A 355 -6.83 60.47 -9.18
CA GLY A 355 -8.28 60.24 -9.12
C GLY A 355 -8.83 58.90 -8.58
N TRP A 356 -9.24 58.92 -7.31
CA TRP A 356 -9.97 57.88 -6.55
C TRP A 356 -11.29 57.30 -7.14
N LEU A 357 -11.72 57.71 -8.34
CA LEU A 357 -13.00 57.28 -8.94
C LEU A 357 -12.86 56.40 -10.19
N ALA A 358 -11.64 56.10 -10.64
CA ALA A 358 -11.42 55.17 -11.76
C ALA A 358 -11.47 53.67 -11.36
N THR A 359 -11.68 53.37 -10.07
CA THR A 359 -11.53 52.02 -9.49
C THR A 359 -12.84 51.22 -9.37
N LEU A 360 -13.96 51.71 -9.88
CA LEU A 360 -15.27 51.07 -9.65
C LEU A 360 -15.96 50.46 -10.88
N THR A 361 -15.32 50.41 -12.04
CA THR A 361 -15.91 49.78 -13.25
C THR A 361 -14.99 48.77 -13.97
N LYS A 362 -13.85 48.38 -13.40
CA LYS A 362 -12.97 47.33 -13.97
C LYS A 362 -13.36 45.89 -13.57
N ARG A 363 -14.65 45.65 -13.32
CA ARG A 363 -15.27 44.32 -13.26
C ARG A 363 -16.13 44.14 -14.50
N MET A 364 -15.50 43.62 -15.55
CA MET A 364 -16.05 42.83 -16.67
C MET A 364 -15.07 42.97 -17.84
N SER A 365 -14.10 42.06 -17.93
CA SER A 365 -13.68 41.57 -19.25
C SER A 365 -12.84 40.31 -19.07
N LEU A 366 -13.42 39.19 -19.48
CA LEU A 366 -12.68 38.05 -20.03
C LEU A 366 -12.04 38.55 -21.32
N THR A 367 -10.72 38.57 -21.41
CA THR A 367 -10.04 38.63 -22.71
C THR A 367 -8.86 37.68 -22.71
N ARG A 368 -9.10 36.53 -23.36
CA ARG A 368 -8.24 36.09 -24.44
C ARG A 368 -8.02 37.29 -25.37
N ASP A 369 -6.80 37.78 -25.47
CA ASP A 369 -6.15 38.08 -26.75
C ASP A 369 -4.73 38.65 -26.57
N HIS A 370 -3.94 38.29 -27.56
CA HIS A 370 -2.56 38.68 -27.82
C HIS A 370 -2.34 40.20 -27.91
N ASP A 371 -1.09 40.55 -27.63
CA ASP A 371 -0.34 41.70 -28.11
C ASP A 371 -0.45 43.07 -27.41
N SER A 372 0.75 43.49 -26.97
CA SER A 372 1.30 44.83 -26.91
C SER A 372 1.00 45.71 -25.68
N HIS A 373 2.07 45.88 -24.90
CA HIS A 373 2.44 47.05 -24.11
C HIS A 373 1.38 47.67 -23.19
N SER A 374 1.29 47.14 -21.97
CA SER A 374 0.90 47.98 -20.82
C SER A 374 1.72 47.57 -19.58
N HIS A 375 2.29 48.57 -18.90
CA HIS A 375 3.04 48.41 -17.65
C HIS A 375 2.13 47.80 -16.58
N HIS A 376 2.20 46.48 -16.39
CA HIS A 376 1.53 45.80 -15.29
C HIS A 376 2.44 45.81 -14.07
N SER A 377 2.03 46.54 -13.03
CA SER A 377 2.41 46.26 -11.64
C SER A 377 2.24 44.75 -11.41
N ARG A 378 3.34 44.00 -11.35
CA ARG A 378 3.32 42.54 -11.17
C ARG A 378 2.75 42.26 -9.78
N GLY A 379 1.59 41.60 -9.73
CA GLY A 379 0.96 41.19 -8.47
C GLY A 379 1.86 40.28 -7.64
N PRO A 380 1.50 40.02 -6.36
CA PRO A 380 2.29 39.17 -5.49
C PRO A 380 2.45 37.77 -6.08
N VAL A 381 3.65 37.20 -5.97
CA VAL A 381 3.94 35.83 -6.43
C VAL A 381 3.72 34.87 -5.26
N TYR A 382 2.85 33.88 -5.48
CA TYR A 382 2.60 32.81 -4.51
C TYR A 382 3.42 31.56 -4.87
N ALA A 383 4.01 30.95 -3.85
CA ALA A 383 4.74 29.69 -3.97
C ALA A 383 4.23 28.66 -2.97
N ILE A 384 4.03 27.43 -3.43
CA ILE A 384 3.63 26.28 -2.61
C ILE A 384 4.89 25.61 -2.08
N LYS A 385 4.96 25.40 -0.75
CA LYS A 385 6.11 24.77 -0.07
C LYS A 385 5.65 23.65 0.86
N GLY A 386 6.41 22.57 0.89
CA GLY A 386 6.26 21.53 1.91
C GLY A 386 6.74 22.01 3.30
N LYS A 387 5.95 21.75 4.34
CA LYS A 387 6.27 22.09 5.74
C LYS A 387 7.30 21.15 6.37
N HIS A 388 7.37 19.90 5.89
CA HIS A 388 8.11 18.82 6.55
C HIS A 388 9.10 18.12 5.61
N VAL A 389 9.80 18.90 4.78
CA VAL A 389 10.76 18.41 3.79
C VAL A 389 11.81 17.49 4.39
N ARG A 390 12.42 17.89 5.53
CA ARG A 390 13.44 17.10 6.22
C ARG A 390 12.94 15.68 6.53
N ARG A 391 11.72 15.58 7.06
CA ARG A 391 11.05 14.30 7.34
C ARG A 391 10.93 13.44 6.08
N GLN A 392 10.54 14.02 4.94
CA GLN A 392 10.43 13.28 3.69
C GLN A 392 11.79 12.80 3.18
N VAL A 393 12.82 13.64 3.25
CA VAL A 393 14.19 13.25 2.88
C VAL A 393 14.69 12.09 3.76
N ASP A 394 14.46 12.16 5.07
CA ASP A 394 14.86 11.11 6.01
C ASP A 394 14.10 9.79 5.71
N GLY A 395 12.80 9.87 5.39
CA GLY A 395 12.00 8.71 4.97
C GLY A 395 12.45 8.09 3.64
N LEU A 396 12.88 8.90 2.67
CA LEU A 396 13.44 8.40 1.40
C LEU A 396 14.80 7.72 1.62
N ALA A 397 15.64 8.30 2.49
CA ALA A 397 16.91 7.71 2.89
C ALA A 397 16.70 6.34 3.55
N HIS A 398 15.74 6.24 4.48
CA HIS A 398 15.37 4.98 5.12
C HIS A 398 14.88 3.96 4.09
N PHE A 399 14.02 4.37 3.15
CA PHE A 399 13.53 3.51 2.06
C PHE A 399 14.66 2.91 1.23
N ALA A 400 15.61 3.74 0.77
CA ALA A 400 16.77 3.29 0.00
C ALA A 400 17.65 2.30 0.79
N LEU A 401 17.90 2.57 2.07
CA LEU A 401 18.67 1.68 2.94
C LEU A 401 17.98 0.32 3.15
N ARG A 402 16.65 0.31 3.35
CA ARG A 402 15.88 -0.93 3.56
C ARG A 402 15.81 -1.78 2.29
N LEU A 403 15.70 -1.15 1.13
CA LEU A 403 15.79 -1.82 -0.17
C LEU A 403 17.22 -2.23 -0.55
N ARG A 404 18.23 -1.89 0.27
CA ARG A 404 19.64 -2.14 -0.04
C ARG A 404 20.04 -1.56 -1.40
N TRP A 405 19.60 -0.33 -1.65
CA TRP A 405 19.93 0.40 -2.86
C TRP A 405 21.46 0.44 -3.06
N PRO A 406 21.98 0.22 -4.28
CA PRO A 406 23.40 0.24 -4.54
C PRO A 406 24.05 1.54 -4.04
N GLU A 407 25.19 1.40 -3.35
CA GLU A 407 25.99 2.52 -2.83
C GLU A 407 25.24 3.54 -1.92
N ALA A 408 24.10 3.17 -1.31
CA ALA A 408 23.19 4.08 -0.60
C ALA A 408 23.88 5.16 0.26
N GLY A 409 24.94 4.83 1.00
CA GLY A 409 25.64 5.77 1.90
C GLY A 409 26.23 7.02 1.25
N SER A 410 26.77 6.94 0.03
CA SER A 410 27.32 8.11 -0.70
C SER A 410 26.20 8.99 -1.28
N TYR A 411 25.06 8.36 -1.63
CA TYR A 411 23.91 8.99 -2.26
C TYR A 411 23.00 9.76 -1.28
N LEU A 412 22.94 9.38 0.00
CA LEU A 412 22.10 10.09 1.00
C LEU A 412 22.42 11.58 1.13
N SER A 413 23.70 11.95 1.00
CA SER A 413 24.14 13.35 1.06
C SER A 413 23.65 14.14 -0.17
N LYS A 414 23.69 13.53 -1.36
CA LYS A 414 23.21 14.12 -2.62
C LYS A 414 21.69 14.28 -2.65
N ILE A 415 20.95 13.27 -2.18
CA ILE A 415 19.48 13.32 -2.06
C ILE A 415 19.06 14.49 -1.16
N THR A 416 19.76 14.69 -0.04
CA THR A 416 19.47 15.80 0.88
C THR A 416 19.67 17.17 0.22
N GLU A 417 20.67 17.31 -0.64
CA GLU A 417 20.98 18.54 -1.37
C GLU A 417 20.00 18.80 -2.52
N ASN A 418 19.75 17.79 -3.36
CA ASN A 418 18.81 17.88 -4.48
C ASN A 418 17.38 18.16 -4.01
N CYS A 419 16.92 17.48 -2.95
CA CYS A 419 15.59 17.74 -2.38
C CYS A 419 15.44 19.16 -1.82
N ARG A 420 16.53 19.84 -1.41
CA ARG A 420 16.47 21.26 -1.02
C ARG A 420 16.23 22.16 -2.24
N SER A 421 16.80 21.84 -3.40
CA SER A 421 16.57 22.60 -4.64
C SER A 421 15.13 22.48 -5.16
N VAL A 422 14.49 21.31 -4.95
CA VAL A 422 13.06 21.09 -5.24
C VAL A 422 12.14 21.90 -4.30
N VAL A 423 12.70 22.42 -3.20
CA VAL A 423 11.99 23.03 -2.06
C VAL A 423 12.07 24.55 -2.01
N ASP A 424 12.94 25.18 -2.81
CA ASP A 424 12.94 26.62 -3.04
C ASP A 424 11.71 26.99 -3.88
N GLY A 425 10.57 27.00 -3.19
CA GLY A 425 9.17 27.13 -3.62
C GLY A 425 8.95 27.28 -5.11
N THR A 426 8.27 26.32 -5.72
CA THR A 426 7.85 26.42 -7.12
C THR A 426 6.87 27.60 -7.26
N PRO A 427 7.26 28.72 -7.92
CA PRO A 427 6.34 29.81 -8.18
C PRO A 427 5.24 29.33 -9.12
N LEU A 428 3.97 29.64 -8.81
CA LEU A 428 2.83 29.23 -9.63
C LEU A 428 2.75 30.00 -10.98
N SER A 429 3.49 31.11 -11.11
CA SER A 429 3.26 32.14 -12.13
C SER A 429 4.43 32.45 -13.07
N THR A 430 5.48 31.63 -13.13
CA THR A 430 6.62 31.86 -14.06
C THR A 430 6.95 30.62 -14.88
N PRO A 431 7.04 30.73 -16.22
CA PRO A 431 7.72 29.72 -17.04
C PRO A 431 9.16 29.58 -16.55
N PHE A 432 9.62 28.36 -16.29
CA PHE A 432 11.01 28.12 -15.96
C PHE A 432 11.86 28.32 -17.22
N ALA A 433 12.91 29.14 -17.13
CA ALA A 433 14.02 29.06 -18.07
C ALA A 433 14.88 27.84 -17.69
N SER A 434 14.94 26.82 -18.54
CA SER A 434 15.82 25.66 -18.34
C SER A 434 17.26 25.99 -18.80
N PRO A 435 18.31 25.52 -18.10
CA PRO A 435 19.64 25.43 -18.66
C PRO A 435 19.62 24.41 -19.80
N SER A 436 20.20 24.76 -20.95
CA SER A 436 20.20 23.95 -22.17
C SER A 436 20.74 22.53 -21.96
N ALA A 437 19.86 21.54 -22.07
CA ALA A 437 20.21 20.20 -22.53
C ALA A 437 19.08 19.74 -23.47
N ARG A 438 19.38 19.72 -24.77
CA ARG A 438 18.48 19.25 -25.83
C ARG A 438 18.23 17.75 -25.65
N ALA A 439 17.05 17.38 -25.18
CA ALA A 439 16.46 16.08 -25.40
C ALA A 439 15.03 16.32 -25.88
N ASP A 440 14.70 15.80 -27.06
CA ASP A 440 13.45 16.01 -27.79
C ASP A 440 12.21 15.71 -26.92
N SER A 441 11.54 16.75 -26.42
CA SER A 441 10.27 16.65 -25.72
C SER A 441 9.12 16.57 -26.71
N ARG A 442 8.98 15.45 -27.42
CA ARG A 442 7.70 15.15 -28.08
C ARG A 442 6.71 14.71 -27.01
N HIS A 443 5.63 15.47 -26.85
CA HIS A 443 4.48 15.19 -25.99
C HIS A 443 4.08 13.71 -26.05
N SER A 444 4.55 12.90 -25.09
CA SER A 444 3.88 11.65 -24.71
C SER A 444 3.13 11.95 -23.43
N SER A 445 1.81 11.79 -23.43
CA SER A 445 1.03 11.78 -22.20
C SER A 445 1.73 10.86 -21.21
N TYR A 446 1.97 11.36 -19.99
CA TYR A 446 2.79 10.74 -18.96
C TYR A 446 2.31 9.30 -18.59
N PHE A 447 1.08 8.94 -18.98
CA PHE A 447 0.47 7.60 -18.85
C PHE A 447 0.01 6.99 -20.18
N ASP A 448 0.47 7.49 -21.34
CA ASP A 448 -0.01 6.98 -22.64
C ASP A 448 0.55 5.59 -22.92
N ASN A 449 -0.29 4.57 -22.74
CA ASN A 449 -0.09 3.30 -23.42
C ASN A 449 -0.53 3.50 -24.88
N PRO A 450 0.32 3.19 -25.89
CA PRO A 450 -0.16 3.07 -27.25
C PRO A 450 -1.20 1.93 -27.29
N LYS A 451 -2.49 2.28 -27.38
CA LYS A 451 -3.55 1.29 -27.61
C LYS A 451 -3.31 0.68 -28.99
N ASP A 452 -3.06 -0.62 -29.03
CA ASP A 452 -3.16 -1.39 -30.27
C ASP A 452 -4.65 -1.49 -30.64
N PRO A 453 -5.11 -0.87 -31.76
CA PRO A 453 -6.52 -0.79 -32.11
C PRO A 453 -7.19 -2.15 -32.36
N GLN A 454 -6.43 -3.25 -32.43
CA GLN A 454 -6.96 -4.60 -32.61
C GLN A 454 -7.15 -5.40 -31.31
N SER A 455 -6.66 -4.92 -30.17
CA SER A 455 -6.71 -5.65 -28.90
C SER A 455 -7.89 -5.18 -28.03
N ARG A 456 -9.09 -5.74 -28.25
CA ARG A 456 -10.18 -5.72 -27.25
C ARG A 456 -9.78 -6.54 -26.01
N ARG A 457 -8.88 -5.99 -25.18
CA ARG A 457 -8.49 -6.61 -23.91
C ARG A 457 -9.58 -6.38 -22.87
N LYS A 458 -9.90 -7.44 -22.13
CA LYS A 458 -10.70 -7.34 -20.91
C LYS A 458 -9.91 -6.51 -19.88
N PRO A 459 -10.57 -5.67 -19.07
CA PRO A 459 -9.89 -4.80 -18.11
C PRO A 459 -9.08 -5.63 -17.13
N SER A 460 -7.78 -5.38 -17.03
CA SER A 460 -6.97 -5.91 -15.94
C SER A 460 -7.12 -5.01 -14.71
N ARG A 461 -7.21 -5.62 -13.53
CA ARG A 461 -7.42 -4.98 -12.23
C ARG A 461 -6.17 -4.26 -11.72
N ARG A 462 -5.00 -4.53 -12.33
CA ARG A 462 -3.69 -3.96 -11.97
C ARG A 462 -3.04 -3.38 -13.23
N ASN A 463 -3.53 -2.22 -13.66
CA ASN A 463 -2.98 -1.53 -14.82
C ASN A 463 -1.60 -0.91 -14.54
N ARG A 464 -0.80 -0.80 -15.60
CA ARG A 464 0.61 -0.43 -15.56
C ARG A 464 0.76 1.08 -15.44
N ILE A 465 1.21 1.54 -14.27
CA ILE A 465 1.64 2.93 -14.05
C ILE A 465 3.00 3.09 -14.74
N SER A 466 2.97 3.59 -15.97
CA SER A 466 4.16 4.10 -16.64
C SER A 466 4.33 5.58 -16.28
N ALA A 467 5.58 6.00 -16.07
CA ALA A 467 5.90 7.34 -15.62
C ALA A 467 7.12 7.85 -16.37
N ALA A 468 7.00 9.04 -16.98
CA ALA A 468 8.16 9.77 -17.48
C ALA A 468 8.87 10.45 -16.30
N LEU A 469 10.01 9.90 -15.88
CA LEU A 469 10.83 10.41 -14.80
C LEU A 469 11.56 11.69 -15.24
N HIS A 470 11.57 12.69 -14.36
CA HIS A 470 12.27 13.94 -14.61
C HIS A 470 12.95 14.43 -13.31
N PRO A 471 14.21 14.88 -13.32
CA PRO A 471 14.91 15.34 -12.11
C PRO A 471 14.21 16.47 -11.34
N SER A 472 13.30 17.20 -11.99
CA SER A 472 12.44 18.22 -11.37
C SER A 472 10.94 17.93 -11.58
N GLY A 473 10.59 16.65 -11.77
CA GLY A 473 9.26 16.16 -12.07
C GLY A 473 8.27 16.35 -10.93
N TRP A 474 6.98 16.21 -11.26
CA TRP A 474 5.90 16.38 -10.30
C TRP A 474 5.84 15.24 -9.26
N LEU A 475 6.39 14.06 -9.56
CA LEU A 475 6.48 12.91 -8.65
C LEU A 475 7.32 13.20 -7.41
N SER A 476 8.57 13.62 -7.60
CA SER A 476 9.45 14.07 -6.50
C SER A 476 8.81 15.21 -5.71
N LYS A 477 8.16 16.16 -6.38
CA LYS A 477 7.46 17.26 -5.70
C LYS A 477 6.29 16.77 -4.83
N SER A 478 5.52 15.79 -5.29
CA SER A 478 4.44 15.15 -4.49
C SER A 478 5.00 14.56 -3.21
N TYR A 479 6.08 13.78 -3.32
CA TYR A 479 6.70 13.14 -2.16
C TYR A 479 7.30 14.14 -1.18
N VAL A 480 8.20 15.01 -1.68
CA VAL A 480 8.98 15.94 -0.87
C VAL A 480 8.10 17.00 -0.19
N SER A 481 7.01 17.42 -0.84
CA SER A 481 6.03 18.33 -0.24
C SER A 481 5.17 17.65 0.83
N GLY A 482 5.02 16.33 0.78
CA GLY A 482 4.08 15.57 1.60
C GLY A 482 2.63 15.66 1.14
N LEU A 483 2.36 16.16 -0.07
CA LEU A 483 1.04 16.16 -0.68
C LEU A 483 0.72 14.78 -1.27
N ILE A 484 0.45 13.83 -0.38
CA ILE A 484 0.18 12.44 -0.75
C ILE A 484 -1.15 12.01 -0.13
N LEU A 485 -2.08 11.55 -0.95
CA LEU A 485 -3.31 10.95 -0.49
C LEU A 485 -3.12 9.46 -0.16
N PRO A 486 -3.84 8.93 0.85
CA PRO A 486 -3.82 7.52 1.21
C PRO A 486 -4.06 6.55 0.05
N GLY A 487 -3.35 5.43 0.06
CA GLY A 487 -3.38 4.39 -0.97
C GLY A 487 -1.99 4.01 -1.48
N GLU A 488 -1.96 3.29 -2.60
CA GLU A 488 -0.73 2.77 -3.20
C GLU A 488 0.21 3.86 -3.75
N GLY A 489 -0.26 5.09 -3.97
CA GLY A 489 0.55 6.17 -4.56
C GLY A 489 1.90 6.42 -3.87
N VAL A 490 2.00 6.23 -2.55
CA VAL A 490 3.26 6.42 -1.81
C VAL A 490 4.39 5.52 -2.33
N CYS A 491 4.11 4.27 -2.71
CA CYS A 491 5.17 3.36 -3.19
C CYS A 491 5.74 3.80 -4.54
N HIS A 492 4.88 4.36 -5.40
CA HIS A 492 5.25 4.92 -6.69
C HIS A 492 6.08 6.20 -6.50
N PHE A 493 5.63 7.09 -5.61
CA PHE A 493 6.35 8.32 -5.30
C PHE A 493 7.73 8.05 -4.69
N LEU A 494 7.86 7.10 -3.77
CA LEU A 494 9.15 6.73 -3.17
C LEU A 494 10.16 6.25 -4.21
N MET A 495 9.78 5.28 -5.04
CA MET A 495 10.68 4.74 -6.07
C MET A 495 11.00 5.77 -7.14
N ALA A 496 10.00 6.52 -7.62
CA ALA A 496 10.23 7.57 -8.60
C ALA A 496 11.16 8.67 -8.06
N THR A 497 10.95 9.12 -6.83
CA THR A 497 11.81 10.13 -6.20
C THR A 497 13.23 9.59 -6.01
N LEU A 498 13.39 8.32 -5.62
CA LEU A 498 14.70 7.69 -5.50
C LEU A 498 15.45 7.70 -6.84
N LEU A 499 14.78 7.28 -7.91
CA LEU A 499 15.34 7.24 -9.26
C LEU A 499 15.65 8.65 -9.79
N GLU A 500 14.72 9.60 -9.67
CA GLU A 500 14.92 10.99 -10.14
C GLU A 500 16.10 11.69 -9.44
N ASN A 501 16.50 11.23 -8.26
CA ASN A 501 17.65 11.74 -7.52
C ASN A 501 18.94 10.90 -7.69
N ASP A 502 18.88 9.77 -8.40
CA ASP A 502 20.03 8.95 -8.78
C ASP A 502 20.32 9.11 -10.27
N THR A 503 21.20 10.06 -10.59
CA THR A 503 21.60 10.37 -11.97
C THR A 503 22.23 9.18 -12.68
N GLU A 504 22.91 8.30 -11.94
CA GLU A 504 23.51 7.10 -12.51
C GLU A 504 22.42 6.10 -12.89
N ALA A 505 21.48 5.82 -11.99
CA ALA A 505 20.33 4.95 -12.26
C ALA A 505 19.51 5.47 -13.46
N MET A 506 19.21 6.77 -13.50
CA MET A 506 18.48 7.39 -14.62
C MET A 506 19.21 7.22 -15.96
N SER A 507 20.53 7.37 -15.98
CA SER A 507 21.32 7.21 -17.21
C SER A 507 21.30 5.78 -17.75
N ARG A 508 21.23 4.77 -16.87
CA ARG A 508 21.26 3.35 -17.24
C ARG A 508 19.87 2.78 -17.54
N LEU A 509 18.87 3.15 -16.75
CA LEU A 509 17.49 2.65 -16.88
C LEU A 509 16.69 3.40 -17.93
N GLY A 510 17.04 4.66 -18.19
CA GLY A 510 16.30 5.56 -19.06
C GLY A 510 15.15 6.30 -18.35
N PRO A 511 14.53 7.27 -19.04
CA PRO A 511 13.58 8.20 -18.43
C PRO A 511 12.16 7.63 -18.27
N MET A 512 11.84 6.46 -18.84
CA MET A 512 10.50 5.86 -18.77
C MET A 512 10.49 4.73 -17.74
N ALA A 513 9.76 4.92 -16.64
CA ALA A 513 9.63 3.94 -15.57
C ALA A 513 8.32 3.15 -15.66
N ASN A 514 8.36 1.86 -15.32
CA ASN A 514 7.18 1.02 -15.11
C ASN A 514 7.05 0.70 -13.61
N LEU A 515 6.34 1.54 -12.87
CA LEU A 515 6.29 1.50 -11.40
C LEU A 515 5.47 0.34 -10.83
N CYS A 516 4.83 -0.46 -11.69
CA CYS A 516 4.16 -1.71 -11.34
C CYS A 516 4.95 -2.96 -11.79
N GLY A 517 6.06 -2.78 -12.51
CA GLY A 517 6.90 -3.85 -13.04
C GLY A 517 8.15 -4.10 -12.19
N GLY A 518 9.26 -4.37 -12.87
CA GLY A 518 10.57 -4.42 -12.23
C GLY A 518 11.67 -3.93 -13.15
N PHE A 519 12.88 -3.90 -12.63
CA PHE A 519 14.08 -3.50 -13.35
C PHE A 519 15.32 -4.16 -12.76
N VAL A 520 16.37 -4.25 -13.56
CA VAL A 520 17.71 -4.64 -13.11
C VAL A 520 18.55 -3.39 -13.02
N TYR A 521 19.28 -3.23 -11.93
CA TYR A 521 20.21 -2.13 -11.74
C TYR A 521 21.38 -2.57 -10.86
N SER A 522 22.60 -2.39 -11.36
CA SER A 522 23.84 -2.57 -10.59
C SER A 522 23.95 -3.95 -9.92
N GLY A 523 23.63 -5.01 -10.67
CA GLY A 523 23.76 -6.39 -10.22
C GLY A 523 22.66 -6.87 -9.26
N LYS A 524 21.57 -6.12 -9.13
CA LYS A 524 20.36 -6.51 -8.38
C LYS A 524 19.12 -6.36 -9.25
N SER A 525 18.06 -7.06 -8.88
CA SER A 525 16.73 -6.82 -9.45
C SER A 525 15.79 -6.19 -8.42
N PHE A 526 14.92 -5.31 -8.91
CA PHE A 526 13.94 -4.57 -8.12
C PHE A 526 12.56 -4.80 -8.72
N TRP A 527 11.58 -5.13 -7.89
CA TRP A 527 10.25 -5.52 -8.33
C TRP A 527 9.18 -4.87 -7.46
N SER A 528 8.15 -4.32 -8.07
CA SER A 528 6.92 -3.97 -7.36
C SER A 528 6.24 -5.23 -6.80
N THR A 529 5.61 -5.13 -5.63
CA THR A 529 4.76 -6.20 -5.06
C THR A 529 3.50 -6.48 -5.90
N SER A 530 3.18 -5.59 -6.85
CA SER A 530 2.16 -5.84 -7.87
C SER A 530 2.61 -6.86 -8.92
N CYS A 531 3.91 -7.14 -9.05
CA CYS A 531 4.46 -8.11 -9.97
C CYS A 531 4.64 -9.49 -9.31
N ILE A 532 4.13 -10.55 -9.95
CA ILE A 532 4.25 -11.92 -9.46
C ILE A 532 5.72 -12.35 -9.23
N VAL A 533 6.65 -11.91 -10.11
CA VAL A 533 8.09 -12.18 -9.96
C VAL A 533 8.60 -11.64 -8.63
N GLY A 534 8.25 -10.39 -8.30
CA GLY A 534 8.59 -9.79 -7.02
C GLY A 534 8.03 -10.59 -5.85
N ARG A 535 6.73 -10.95 -5.90
CA ARG A 535 6.08 -11.72 -4.82
C ARG A 535 6.67 -13.11 -4.60
N VAL A 536 7.17 -13.75 -5.64
CA VAL A 536 7.84 -15.05 -5.57
C VAL A 536 9.28 -14.89 -5.05
N LEU A 537 10.07 -13.99 -5.65
CA LEU A 537 11.47 -13.74 -5.26
C LEU A 537 11.61 -13.12 -3.85
N GLY A 538 10.57 -12.46 -3.34
CA GLY A 538 10.54 -11.95 -1.96
C GLY A 538 10.81 -13.04 -0.92
N ALA A 539 10.48 -14.29 -1.23
CA ALA A 539 10.78 -15.45 -0.39
C ALA A 539 12.25 -15.91 -0.43
N GLY A 540 13.10 -15.28 -1.25
CA GLY A 540 14.50 -15.65 -1.38
C GLY A 540 15.38 -15.22 -0.22
N LYS A 541 16.47 -15.97 0.00
CA LYS A 541 17.54 -15.54 0.88
C LYS A 541 18.11 -14.22 0.38
N GLY A 542 18.34 -13.28 1.29
CA GLY A 542 18.92 -11.98 0.93
C GLY A 542 17.93 -10.97 0.32
N ALA A 543 16.72 -11.38 -0.08
CA ALA A 543 15.69 -10.45 -0.54
C ALA A 543 15.34 -9.42 0.55
N ALA A 544 14.95 -8.21 0.17
CA ALA A 544 14.43 -7.20 1.10
C ALA A 544 13.19 -6.53 0.53
N GLU A 545 12.22 -6.23 1.38
CA GLU A 545 10.98 -5.55 1.00
C GLU A 545 10.84 -4.26 1.81
N CYS A 546 10.41 -3.19 1.15
CA CYS A 546 10.04 -1.94 1.79
C CYS A 546 8.99 -1.23 0.94
N MET A 547 7.90 -0.78 1.57
CA MET A 547 6.87 0.09 0.94
C MET A 547 6.46 -0.34 -0.47
N GLY A 548 6.10 -1.62 -0.66
CA GLY A 548 5.60 -2.13 -1.94
C GLY A 548 6.67 -2.45 -3.00
N TRP A 549 7.95 -2.41 -2.63
CA TRP A 549 9.07 -2.78 -3.50
C TRP A 549 9.92 -3.87 -2.87
N ILE A 550 10.43 -4.77 -3.72
CA ILE A 550 11.27 -5.91 -3.36
C ILE A 550 12.59 -5.78 -4.10
N SER A 551 13.70 -5.92 -3.39
CA SER A 551 15.04 -6.10 -3.94
C SER A 551 15.45 -7.56 -3.84
N SER A 552 16.14 -8.06 -4.85
CA SER A 552 16.68 -9.42 -4.89
C SER A 552 18.08 -9.43 -5.51
N ASP A 553 18.91 -10.37 -5.05
CA ASP A 553 20.21 -10.69 -5.66
C ASP A 553 20.06 -11.58 -6.90
N VAL A 554 18.87 -12.12 -7.13
CA VAL A 554 18.54 -12.89 -8.35
C VAL A 554 18.28 -11.91 -9.49
N ILE A 555 19.06 -12.01 -10.55
CA ILE A 555 18.89 -11.25 -11.79
C ILE A 555 18.45 -12.19 -12.93
N PRO A 556 17.63 -11.71 -13.89
CA PRO A 556 17.30 -12.49 -15.08
C PRO A 556 18.53 -12.86 -15.92
N GLU A 557 18.56 -14.07 -16.45
CA GLU A 557 19.67 -14.51 -17.32
C GLU A 557 19.75 -13.69 -18.61
N GLY A 558 20.97 -13.30 -18.99
CA GLY A 558 21.24 -12.61 -20.24
C GLY A 558 20.74 -11.15 -20.32
N LEU A 559 20.19 -10.59 -19.24
CA LEU A 559 19.69 -9.22 -19.20
C LEU A 559 20.51 -8.38 -18.21
N GLY A 560 20.99 -7.23 -18.70
CA GLY A 560 21.69 -6.22 -17.91
C GLY A 560 20.74 -5.16 -17.35
N ASP A 561 21.29 -4.00 -17.00
CA ASP A 561 20.52 -2.88 -16.45
C ASP A 561 19.38 -2.45 -17.41
N GLY A 562 18.17 -2.27 -16.87
CA GLY A 562 17.01 -1.84 -17.64
C GLY A 562 15.65 -2.25 -17.06
N TRP A 563 14.59 -1.63 -17.58
CA TRP A 563 13.21 -1.92 -17.19
C TRP A 563 12.67 -3.20 -17.81
N LEU A 564 11.88 -3.93 -17.02
CA LEU A 564 11.30 -5.23 -17.34
C LEU A 564 9.78 -5.18 -17.12
N SER A 565 9.02 -5.62 -18.13
CA SER A 565 7.59 -5.86 -17.97
C SER A 565 7.31 -7.35 -18.05
N ILE A 566 6.61 -7.86 -17.05
CA ILE A 566 6.19 -9.26 -17.01
C ILE A 566 4.75 -9.37 -17.51
N GLU A 567 4.47 -10.41 -18.28
CA GLU A 567 3.11 -10.79 -18.64
C GLU A 567 2.55 -11.70 -17.55
N GLY A 568 1.44 -11.28 -16.94
CA GLY A 568 0.69 -12.06 -15.96
C GLY A 568 -0.76 -12.18 -16.40
N GLU A 569 -1.30 -13.40 -16.33
CA GLU A 569 -2.70 -13.66 -16.58
C GLU A 569 -3.50 -13.57 -15.27
N GLU A 570 -4.65 -12.91 -15.31
CA GLU A 570 -5.58 -12.92 -14.19
C GLU A 570 -6.24 -14.28 -14.01
N ILE A 571 -6.52 -14.62 -12.76
CA ILE A 571 -7.20 -15.85 -12.38
C ILE A 571 -8.70 -15.69 -12.69
N PRO A 572 -9.31 -16.57 -13.51
CA PRO A 572 -10.72 -16.45 -13.88
C PRO A 572 -11.69 -16.40 -12.69
N GLU A 573 -11.42 -17.17 -11.63
CA GLU A 573 -12.22 -17.18 -10.41
C GLU A 573 -12.18 -15.82 -9.70
N ASP A 574 -10.99 -15.23 -9.55
CA ASP A 574 -10.80 -13.92 -8.91
C ASP A 574 -11.47 -12.81 -9.73
N ALA A 575 -11.40 -12.90 -11.06
CA ALA A 575 -12.05 -11.97 -11.98
C ALA A 575 -13.59 -12.05 -11.95
N GLN A 576 -14.17 -13.13 -11.43
CA GLN A 576 -15.62 -13.27 -11.23
C GLN A 576 -16.09 -12.79 -9.84
N GLN A 577 -15.21 -12.85 -8.83
CA GLN A 577 -15.51 -12.52 -7.44
C GLN A 577 -15.13 -11.08 -7.09
N VAL A 578 -15.67 -10.13 -7.84
CA VAL A 578 -15.32 -8.70 -7.74
C VAL A 578 -16.49 -7.88 -7.20
N ASP A 579 -16.21 -6.67 -6.71
CA ASP A 579 -17.23 -5.73 -6.25
C ASP A 579 -18.21 -6.38 -5.27
N ARG A 580 -19.51 -6.37 -5.57
CA ARG A 580 -20.58 -6.93 -4.74
C ARG A 580 -20.56 -8.46 -4.63
N LYS A 581 -19.77 -9.14 -5.47
CA LYS A 581 -19.58 -10.60 -5.44
C LYS A 581 -18.32 -11.01 -4.69
N ALA A 582 -17.51 -10.07 -4.23
CA ALA A 582 -16.30 -10.35 -3.47
C ALA A 582 -16.60 -11.08 -2.16
N ARG A 583 -15.68 -11.96 -1.75
CA ARG A 583 -15.75 -12.75 -0.50
C ARG A 583 -16.11 -11.89 0.72
N LEU A 584 -15.59 -10.68 0.79
CA LEU A 584 -15.79 -9.73 1.88
C LEU A 584 -17.27 -9.37 2.16
N TRP A 585 -18.15 -9.43 1.16
CA TRP A 585 -19.59 -9.19 1.37
C TRP A 585 -20.29 -10.35 2.08
N GLY A 586 -19.71 -11.56 2.02
CA GLY A 586 -20.17 -12.76 2.70
C GLY A 586 -19.83 -12.78 4.19
N LYS A 587 -20.22 -11.74 4.96
CA LYS A 587 -19.84 -11.55 6.37
C LYS A 587 -20.00 -12.82 7.23
N LYS A 588 -21.18 -13.42 7.15
CA LYS A 588 -21.50 -14.66 7.89
C LYS A 588 -20.69 -15.87 7.39
N ALA A 589 -20.35 -15.91 6.11
CA ALA A 589 -19.54 -16.98 5.55
C ALA A 589 -18.10 -16.90 6.06
N VAL A 590 -17.51 -15.70 6.10
CA VAL A 590 -16.18 -15.44 6.69
C VAL A 590 -16.12 -15.93 8.15
N GLU A 591 -17.10 -15.55 8.97
CA GLU A 591 -17.15 -15.94 10.38
C GLU A 591 -17.41 -17.44 10.57
N ARG A 592 -18.38 -18.00 9.83
CA ARG A 592 -18.77 -19.42 9.94
C ARG A 592 -17.67 -20.36 9.46
N GLU A 593 -17.03 -20.06 8.33
CA GLU A 593 -16.01 -20.92 7.72
C GLU A 593 -14.64 -20.79 8.40
N SER A 594 -14.53 -19.97 9.44
CA SER A 594 -13.36 -19.85 10.31
C SER A 594 -13.68 -20.03 11.80
N ASN A 595 -14.91 -20.44 12.14
CA ASN A 595 -15.36 -20.64 13.51
C ASN A 595 -14.55 -21.74 14.21
N ILE A 596 -14.06 -21.49 15.43
CA ILE A 596 -13.32 -22.47 16.24
C ILE A 596 -14.06 -23.81 16.44
N LEU A 597 -15.40 -23.79 16.52
CA LEU A 597 -16.26 -24.94 16.76
C LEU A 597 -16.77 -25.58 15.45
N GLY A 598 -16.33 -25.09 14.29
CA GLY A 598 -16.86 -25.50 12.99
C GLY A 598 -18.30 -25.06 12.74
N ASP A 599 -18.98 -25.74 11.83
CA ASP A 599 -20.36 -25.44 11.39
C ASP A 599 -21.43 -26.27 12.13
N THR A 600 -21.16 -26.64 13.38
CA THR A 600 -22.06 -27.45 14.22
C THR A 600 -22.62 -26.62 15.37
N ASP A 601 -23.81 -27.00 15.85
CA ASP A 601 -24.41 -26.35 17.02
C ASP A 601 -23.46 -26.47 18.22
N PRO A 602 -23.06 -25.37 18.89
CA PRO A 602 -22.11 -25.41 20.02
C PRO A 602 -22.50 -26.41 21.11
N SER A 603 -23.80 -26.62 21.33
CA SER A 603 -24.30 -27.58 22.33
C SER A 603 -23.97 -29.05 22.03
N SER A 604 -23.67 -29.35 20.76
CA SER A 604 -23.40 -30.70 20.23
C SER A 604 -21.91 -31.03 20.10
N VAL A 605 -21.02 -30.05 20.33
CA VAL A 605 -19.59 -30.18 20.11
C VAL A 605 -18.94 -30.95 21.25
N LEU A 606 -18.29 -32.07 20.91
CA LEU A 606 -17.62 -32.93 21.87
C LEU A 606 -16.10 -32.70 21.89
N PRO A 607 -15.41 -32.92 23.02
CA PRO A 607 -13.94 -32.90 23.09
C PRO A 607 -13.25 -33.78 22.02
N ALA A 608 -13.85 -34.91 21.64
CA ALA A 608 -13.32 -35.82 20.63
C ALA A 608 -13.50 -35.35 19.18
N ASP A 609 -14.24 -34.26 18.96
CA ASP A 609 -14.37 -33.63 17.64
C ASP A 609 -13.14 -32.79 17.28
N PHE A 610 -12.23 -32.58 18.24
CA PHE A 610 -11.02 -31.82 18.04
C PHE A 610 -9.79 -32.71 17.90
N ILE A 611 -8.93 -32.26 17.01
CA ILE A 611 -7.60 -32.82 16.76
C ILE A 611 -6.58 -31.72 16.98
N ILE A 612 -5.33 -32.04 17.28
CA ILE A 612 -4.24 -31.09 17.05
C ILE A 612 -3.58 -31.51 15.75
N PRO A 613 -3.55 -30.67 14.69
CA PRO A 613 -2.82 -30.99 13.47
C PRO A 613 -1.38 -31.33 13.81
N PHE A 614 -0.97 -32.56 13.50
CA PHE A 614 0.39 -33.02 13.77
C PHE A 614 1.30 -32.66 12.59
N GLU A 615 2.38 -31.95 12.88
CA GLU A 615 3.42 -31.55 11.93
C GLU A 615 4.54 -32.61 11.91
N ASN A 616 5.16 -32.85 10.75
CA ASN A 616 6.38 -33.68 10.60
C ASN A 616 6.26 -35.16 11.00
N VAL A 617 5.07 -35.77 10.97
CA VAL A 617 4.90 -37.23 11.22
C VAL A 617 4.26 -37.91 10.01
N TYR A 618 5.07 -38.71 9.33
CA TYR A 618 4.70 -39.54 8.18
C TYR A 618 4.61 -40.99 8.66
N ARG A 619 3.53 -41.72 8.29
CA ARG A 619 3.27 -43.08 8.82
C ARG A 619 4.31 -44.10 8.36
N ASP A 620 4.62 -44.10 7.07
CA ASP A 620 5.26 -45.24 6.42
C ASP A 620 6.71 -44.95 6.04
N LYS A 621 7.00 -43.76 5.51
CA LYS A 621 8.34 -43.33 5.12
C LYS A 621 8.52 -41.85 5.45
N THR A 622 9.61 -41.51 6.15
CA THR A 622 10.04 -40.12 6.27
C THR A 622 10.29 -39.56 4.88
N PRO A 623 9.79 -38.36 4.54
CA PRO A 623 10.06 -37.75 3.25
C PRO A 623 11.56 -37.51 3.09
N PRO A 624 12.04 -37.50 1.83
CA PRO A 624 13.42 -37.22 1.55
C PRO A 624 13.79 -35.81 2.00
N VAL A 625 15.04 -35.65 2.44
CA VAL A 625 15.61 -34.32 2.65
C VAL A 625 15.94 -33.73 1.28
N LEU A 626 15.28 -32.62 0.94
CA LEU A 626 15.50 -31.91 -0.32
C LEU A 626 16.50 -30.78 -0.12
N ASP A 627 17.53 -30.74 -0.97
CA ASP A 627 18.32 -29.54 -1.20
C ASP A 627 17.83 -28.87 -2.49
N ILE A 628 17.44 -27.61 -2.40
CA ILE A 628 16.84 -26.85 -3.51
C ILE A 628 17.70 -25.62 -3.76
N ASP A 629 18.18 -25.51 -4.99
CA ASP A 629 19.02 -24.41 -5.45
C ASP A 629 18.35 -23.70 -6.62
N LEU A 630 18.09 -22.40 -6.47
CA LEU A 630 17.60 -21.57 -7.58
C LEU A 630 18.72 -21.38 -8.59
N LYS A 631 18.51 -21.87 -9.82
CA LYS A 631 19.51 -21.79 -10.89
C LYS A 631 19.37 -20.52 -11.72
N ALA A 632 18.15 -20.22 -12.17
CA ALA A 632 17.94 -19.17 -13.15
C ALA A 632 16.55 -18.51 -13.03
N LEU A 633 16.51 -17.21 -13.27
CA LEU A 633 15.30 -16.49 -13.64
C LEU A 633 15.33 -16.25 -15.16
N ASN A 634 14.45 -16.92 -15.88
CA ASN A 634 14.38 -16.88 -17.33
C ASN A 634 13.29 -15.92 -17.79
N LEU A 635 13.65 -14.93 -18.60
CA LEU A 635 12.72 -14.00 -19.22
C LEU A 635 12.73 -14.18 -20.73
N VAL A 636 11.65 -14.75 -21.27
CA VAL A 636 11.52 -15.02 -22.71
C VAL A 636 10.67 -13.93 -23.36
N ALA A 637 11.23 -13.23 -24.33
CA ALA A 637 10.49 -12.26 -25.14
C ALA A 637 9.56 -13.03 -26.11
N PRO A 638 8.27 -12.67 -26.23
CA PRO A 638 7.38 -13.26 -27.22
C PRO A 638 7.92 -13.06 -28.64
N VAL A 639 7.85 -14.12 -29.46
CA VAL A 639 8.38 -14.16 -30.83
C VAL A 639 7.73 -13.11 -31.75
N ASP A 640 6.53 -12.62 -31.40
CA ASP A 640 5.77 -11.61 -32.17
C ASP A 640 6.06 -10.15 -31.80
N SER A 641 7.14 -9.85 -31.06
CA SER A 641 7.53 -8.47 -30.76
C SER A 641 8.18 -7.71 -31.93
N VAL A 642 8.25 -8.32 -33.12
CA VAL A 642 8.49 -7.64 -34.41
C VAL A 642 7.22 -7.72 -35.24
N GLN A 643 6.33 -6.74 -35.10
CA GLN A 643 5.35 -6.47 -36.15
C GLN A 643 6.11 -5.96 -37.38
N THR A 644 6.40 -6.84 -38.33
CA THR A 644 6.43 -6.45 -39.73
C THR A 644 5.00 -6.14 -40.13
N THR A 645 4.64 -4.86 -40.20
CA THR A 645 3.41 -4.44 -40.87
C THR A 645 3.53 -4.80 -42.34
N THR A 646 2.89 -5.89 -42.76
CA THR A 646 2.50 -6.07 -44.16
C THR A 646 1.50 -4.98 -44.51
N THR A 647 2.01 -3.98 -45.24
CA THR A 647 1.30 -3.06 -46.13
C THR A 647 0.11 -3.73 -46.82
N GLU A 648 -1.09 -3.20 -46.61
CA GLU A 648 -2.05 -2.88 -47.69
C GLU A 648 -2.94 -1.72 -47.23
N GLY A 649 -2.90 -0.60 -47.97
CA GLY A 649 -3.87 0.49 -47.88
C GLY A 649 -3.39 1.77 -47.17
N ASP A 650 -2.49 2.52 -47.79
CA ASP A 650 -2.67 3.97 -48.02
C ASP A 650 -1.57 4.51 -48.95
N GLU A 651 -2.01 5.30 -49.93
CA GLU A 651 -1.24 5.83 -51.06
C GLU A 651 -0.11 6.82 -50.64
N PRO A 652 0.95 6.96 -51.46
CA PRO A 652 2.18 7.63 -51.07
C PRO A 652 2.07 9.15 -51.19
N THR A 653 2.41 9.87 -50.12
CA THR A 653 2.80 11.29 -50.21
C THR A 653 4.33 11.37 -50.21
N PRO A 654 4.97 11.91 -51.28
CA PRO A 654 6.42 11.92 -51.39
C PRO A 654 6.98 13.21 -50.79
N ALA A 655 7.65 13.12 -49.64
CA ALA A 655 8.80 13.95 -49.24
C ALA A 655 9.05 13.81 -47.73
N SER A 656 10.13 13.11 -47.37
CA SER A 656 11.17 13.57 -46.42
C SER A 656 11.99 12.37 -45.91
N ASP A 657 12.77 11.78 -46.81
CA ASP A 657 13.90 10.91 -46.46
C ASP A 657 15.08 11.76 -45.98
N VAL A 658 15.03 12.38 -44.78
CA VAL A 658 16.24 12.80 -44.04
C VAL A 658 15.93 12.96 -42.55
N SER A 659 16.14 11.91 -41.74
CA SER A 659 16.72 11.95 -40.39
C SER A 659 16.41 10.65 -39.65
N GLY A 660 17.46 9.94 -39.20
CA GLY A 660 17.35 8.75 -38.36
C GLY A 660 16.90 9.08 -36.94
N LEU A 661 15.62 9.41 -36.76
CA LEU A 661 15.02 9.65 -35.44
C LEU A 661 14.64 8.33 -34.76
N SER A 662 15.37 8.02 -33.69
CA SER A 662 15.17 6.86 -32.82
C SER A 662 13.75 6.85 -32.25
N ARG A 663 13.02 5.74 -32.48
CA ARG A 663 11.77 5.38 -31.80
C ARG A 663 11.97 5.45 -30.26
N PRO A 664 10.99 5.91 -29.46
CA PRO A 664 11.12 5.91 -28.00
C PRO A 664 11.41 4.49 -27.49
N PRO A 665 12.26 4.32 -26.46
CA PRO A 665 12.63 3.00 -25.96
C PRO A 665 11.39 2.28 -25.44
N GLN A 666 10.97 1.23 -26.15
CA GLN A 666 9.82 0.43 -25.76
C GLN A 666 10.22 -0.53 -24.65
N ILE A 667 9.53 -0.46 -23.50
CA ILE A 667 9.69 -1.44 -22.42
C ILE A 667 9.20 -2.80 -22.93
N ARG A 668 10.14 -3.73 -23.10
CA ARG A 668 9.86 -5.09 -23.59
C ARG A 668 9.03 -5.88 -22.60
N ARG A 669 8.14 -6.71 -23.13
CA ARG A 669 7.30 -7.64 -22.36
C ARG A 669 7.91 -9.03 -22.40
N TYR A 670 7.88 -9.71 -21.26
CA TYR A 670 8.50 -11.02 -21.08
C TYR A 670 7.53 -11.98 -20.40
N ALA A 671 7.55 -13.23 -20.83
CA ALA A 671 7.08 -14.35 -20.02
C ALA A 671 8.20 -14.75 -19.06
N ALA A 672 7.87 -14.91 -17.77
CA ALA A 672 8.83 -15.25 -16.74
C ALA A 672 8.74 -16.72 -16.35
N ALA A 673 9.88 -17.37 -16.14
CA ALA A 673 9.98 -18.69 -15.55
C ALA A 673 11.18 -18.77 -14.60
N ILE A 674 11.11 -19.62 -13.58
CA ILE A 674 12.23 -19.87 -12.66
C ILE A 674 12.63 -21.34 -12.74
N THR A 675 13.93 -21.58 -12.83
CA THR A 675 14.52 -22.93 -12.87
C THR A 675 15.23 -23.23 -11.55
N PHE A 676 15.00 -24.43 -11.04
CA PHE A 676 15.57 -24.95 -9.80
C PHE A 676 16.25 -26.29 -10.07
N ALA A 677 17.36 -26.55 -9.36
CA ALA A 677 17.86 -27.90 -9.17
C ALA A 677 17.38 -28.41 -7.82
N VAL A 678 16.71 -29.56 -7.83
CA VAL A 678 16.20 -30.23 -6.63
C VAL A 678 16.98 -31.53 -6.48
N THR A 679 17.72 -31.64 -5.38
CA THR A 679 18.50 -32.83 -5.03
C THR A 679 17.82 -33.55 -3.89
N ASP A 680 17.41 -34.81 -4.13
CA ASP A 680 17.02 -35.74 -3.07
C ASP A 680 18.30 -36.26 -2.41
N LEU A 681 18.57 -35.84 -1.17
CA LEU A 681 19.80 -36.21 -0.46
C LEU A 681 19.81 -37.68 -0.01
N ASP A 682 18.66 -38.34 0.06
CA ASP A 682 18.58 -39.76 0.44
C ASP A 682 18.90 -40.66 -0.75
N LEU A 683 18.53 -40.22 -1.97
CA LEU A 683 18.75 -40.94 -3.22
C LEU A 683 19.97 -40.43 -4.01
N GLU A 684 20.56 -39.32 -3.60
CA GLU A 684 21.62 -38.58 -4.31
C GLU A 684 21.23 -38.26 -5.78
N GLU A 685 19.94 -38.04 -6.04
CA GLU A 685 19.41 -37.76 -7.37
C GLU A 685 19.07 -36.28 -7.50
N THR A 686 19.66 -35.61 -8.50
CA THR A 686 19.35 -34.21 -8.83
C THR A 686 18.48 -34.13 -10.08
N ARG A 687 17.37 -33.39 -10.01
CA ARG A 687 16.49 -33.09 -11.14
C ARG A 687 16.26 -31.60 -11.27
N GLU A 688 16.13 -31.13 -12.51
CA GLU A 688 15.79 -29.74 -12.79
C GLU A 688 14.29 -29.56 -12.99
N TYR A 689 13.74 -28.52 -12.36
CA TYR A 689 12.33 -28.14 -12.48
C TYR A 689 12.26 -26.68 -12.91
N THR A 690 11.42 -26.39 -13.91
CA THR A 690 11.17 -25.02 -14.38
C THR A 690 9.70 -24.70 -14.26
N TYR A 691 9.37 -23.60 -13.58
CA TYR A 691 8.00 -23.16 -13.35
C TYR A 691 7.73 -21.83 -14.02
N ALA A 692 6.66 -21.77 -14.81
CA ALA A 692 6.21 -20.52 -15.41
C ALA A 692 5.49 -19.64 -14.38
N LEU A 693 5.89 -18.37 -14.27
CA LEU A 693 5.23 -17.38 -13.41
C LEU A 693 4.07 -16.71 -14.18
N ALA A 694 3.17 -17.53 -14.70
CA ALA A 694 2.15 -17.11 -15.66
C ALA A 694 0.91 -16.48 -15.02
N LYS A 695 0.54 -16.87 -13.78
CA LYS A 695 -0.70 -16.42 -13.14
C LYS A 695 -0.42 -15.37 -12.06
N ASP A 696 -1.20 -14.31 -12.06
CA ASP A 696 -1.11 -13.22 -11.09
C ASP A 696 -1.78 -13.58 -9.75
N ILE A 697 -1.17 -14.50 -8.99
CA ILE A 697 -1.69 -14.97 -7.68
C ILE A 697 -1.22 -14.11 -6.51
N ASN A 698 -1.97 -14.13 -5.41
CA ASN A 698 -1.62 -13.46 -4.16
C ASN A 698 -1.14 -14.45 -3.11
N PHE A 699 -0.17 -14.01 -2.30
CA PHE A 699 0.25 -14.70 -1.09
C PHE A 699 -0.22 -13.91 0.13
N VAL A 700 -0.66 -14.60 1.18
CA VAL A 700 -1.09 -13.98 2.44
C VAL A 700 -0.25 -14.50 3.59
N THR A 701 0.26 -13.62 4.44
CA THR A 701 0.87 -14.02 5.70
C THR A 701 -0.22 -14.54 6.65
N ALA A 702 -0.07 -15.76 7.14
CA ALA A 702 -0.97 -16.29 8.17
C ALA A 702 -0.90 -15.46 9.46
N HIS A 703 -2.07 -15.17 10.02
CA HIS A 703 -2.18 -14.40 11.24
C HIS A 703 -1.51 -15.13 12.42
N PRO A 704 -0.66 -14.44 13.21
CA PRO A 704 -0.01 -15.06 14.35
C PRO A 704 -1.01 -15.56 15.39
N CYS A 705 -0.63 -16.58 16.15
CA CYS A 705 -1.42 -17.06 17.29
C CYS A 705 -0.50 -17.51 18.43
N VAL A 706 -1.00 -17.47 19.66
CA VAL A 706 -0.28 -17.94 20.85
C VAL A 706 -1.09 -19.10 21.46
N PRO A 707 -0.59 -20.35 21.42
CA PRO A 707 -1.29 -21.48 22.02
C PRO A 707 -1.45 -21.30 23.54
N SER A 708 -2.65 -21.57 24.06
CA SER A 708 -2.93 -21.49 25.49
C SER A 708 -2.14 -22.52 26.30
N GLN A 709 -1.69 -22.14 27.49
CA GLN A 709 -1.00 -23.03 28.44
C GLN A 709 -1.91 -24.16 28.95
N HIS A 710 -3.23 -24.02 28.78
CA HIS A 710 -4.25 -25.00 29.17
C HIS A 710 -4.45 -26.10 28.11
N VAL A 711 -3.83 -25.98 26.94
CA VAL A 711 -3.89 -27.00 25.86
C VAL A 711 -3.06 -28.25 26.19
N LYS A 712 -2.52 -28.37 27.41
CA LYS A 712 -1.88 -29.59 27.93
C LYS A 712 -2.89 -30.74 28.07
N ILE A 713 -3.20 -31.34 26.93
CA ILE A 713 -3.76 -32.68 26.72
C ILE A 713 -5.15 -32.85 27.36
N MET A 714 -6.20 -32.67 26.56
CA MET A 714 -7.50 -33.27 26.88
C MET A 714 -7.31 -34.79 26.94
N LYS A 715 -7.04 -35.32 28.14
CA LYS A 715 -6.87 -36.75 28.46
C LYS A 715 -8.17 -37.53 28.29
N SER A 716 -8.72 -37.56 27.07
CA SER A 716 -9.81 -38.45 26.73
C SER A 716 -9.26 -39.68 26.00
N PRO A 717 -9.50 -40.92 26.48
CA PRO A 717 -9.10 -42.14 25.78
C PRO A 717 -9.76 -42.30 24.38
N SER A 718 -10.78 -41.48 24.08
CA SER A 718 -11.43 -41.37 22.77
C SER A 718 -10.93 -40.20 21.91
N SER A 719 -9.98 -39.39 22.39
CA SER A 719 -9.39 -38.31 21.60
C SER A 719 -8.43 -38.89 20.56
N PRO A 720 -8.60 -38.57 19.26
CA PRO A 720 -7.66 -38.98 18.21
C PRO A 720 -6.23 -38.51 18.48
N THR A 721 -6.09 -37.37 19.17
CA THR A 721 -4.82 -36.74 19.57
C THR A 721 -4.03 -37.62 20.55
N ILE A 722 -4.71 -38.38 21.43
CA ILE A 722 -4.06 -39.25 22.42
C ILE A 722 -3.62 -40.60 21.86
N GLN A 723 -4.35 -41.11 20.86
CA GLN A 723 -3.96 -42.33 20.16
C GLN A 723 -2.72 -42.11 19.25
N GLN A 724 -2.32 -40.87 19.04
CA GLN A 724 -1.18 -40.45 18.20
C GLN A 724 0.11 -40.21 19.00
N VAL A 725 0.03 -40.11 20.34
CA VAL A 725 1.21 -40.02 21.21
C VAL A 725 1.50 -41.42 21.74
N ASP A 726 2.70 -41.94 21.48
CA ASP A 726 3.14 -43.22 22.04
C ASP A 726 3.30 -43.09 23.57
N LEU A 727 2.29 -43.55 24.31
CA LEU A 727 2.30 -43.57 25.78
C LEU A 727 2.99 -44.83 26.33
N SER A 728 3.54 -45.71 25.49
CA SER A 728 4.08 -47.00 25.94
C SER A 728 5.32 -46.86 26.83
N GLY A 729 6.05 -45.74 26.77
CA GLY A 729 7.17 -45.48 27.68
C GLY A 729 8.31 -46.49 27.59
N ILE A 730 8.41 -47.26 26.48
CA ILE A 730 9.45 -48.29 26.32
C ILE A 730 10.76 -47.70 25.74
N GLY A 731 10.76 -46.46 25.26
CA GLY A 731 11.95 -45.77 24.75
C GLY A 731 12.39 -44.57 25.59
N GLY A 732 13.19 -44.80 26.63
CA GLY A 732 14.03 -43.77 27.27
C GLY A 732 13.31 -42.73 28.15
N ILE A 733 13.81 -42.57 29.37
CA ILE A 733 13.31 -41.66 30.40
C ILE A 733 13.33 -40.20 29.89
N GLY A 734 12.15 -39.56 29.74
CA GLY A 734 12.01 -38.10 29.93
C GLY A 734 11.55 -37.19 28.78
N LYS A 735 10.97 -37.66 27.66
CA LYS A 735 10.42 -36.75 26.62
C LYS A 735 8.90 -36.87 26.48
N MET A 736 8.15 -36.11 27.29
CA MET A 736 6.75 -35.80 26.95
C MET A 736 6.77 -34.84 25.76
N ALA A 737 6.31 -35.29 24.59
CA ALA A 737 6.08 -34.42 23.45
C ALA A 737 4.98 -33.40 23.81
N SER A 738 5.38 -32.17 24.11
CA SER A 738 4.46 -31.05 24.22
C SER A 738 3.90 -30.76 22.84
N VAL A 739 2.66 -31.15 22.58
CA VAL A 739 1.99 -30.77 21.34
C VAL A 739 1.69 -29.27 21.42
N VAL A 740 2.37 -28.47 20.60
CA VAL A 740 2.26 -27.01 20.56
C VAL A 740 1.25 -26.62 19.47
N GLY A 741 0.11 -26.03 19.83
CA GLY A 741 -0.87 -25.52 18.86
C GLY A 741 -2.31 -25.53 19.39
N HIS A 742 -3.20 -24.78 18.75
CA HIS A 742 -4.63 -24.81 19.07
C HIS A 742 -5.31 -26.07 18.51
N PRO A 743 -6.37 -26.58 19.16
CA PRO A 743 -7.17 -27.65 18.59
C PRO A 743 -7.89 -27.22 17.29
N LEU A 744 -8.11 -28.17 16.38
CA LEU A 744 -8.83 -28.01 15.12
C LEU A 744 -10.06 -28.92 15.13
N HIS A 745 -11.23 -28.35 14.86
CA HIS A 745 -12.48 -29.12 14.80
C HIS A 745 -12.57 -29.97 13.53
N LYS A 746 -13.22 -31.14 13.60
CA LYS A 746 -13.43 -32.08 12.49
C LYS A 746 -14.09 -31.54 11.23
N TYR A 747 -14.73 -30.38 11.34
CA TYR A 747 -15.29 -29.66 10.19
C TYR A 747 -14.21 -29.24 9.17
N TYR A 748 -12.97 -29.07 9.63
CA TYR A 748 -11.83 -28.64 8.84
C TYR A 748 -11.02 -29.83 8.35
N THR A 749 -11.36 -30.33 7.17
CA THR A 749 -10.62 -31.40 6.50
C THR A 749 -9.47 -30.82 5.67
N TYR A 750 -8.30 -31.41 5.77
CA TYR A 750 -7.11 -30.99 5.02
C TYR A 750 -6.29 -32.20 4.56
N THR A 751 -5.54 -32.00 3.48
CA THR A 751 -4.51 -32.94 3.00
C THR A 751 -3.17 -32.25 3.09
N ALA A 752 -2.21 -32.85 3.79
CA ALA A 752 -0.82 -32.39 3.79
C ALA A 752 -0.01 -33.21 2.79
N LEU A 753 0.74 -32.55 1.91
CA LEU A 753 1.67 -33.18 0.98
C LEU A 753 3.05 -32.57 1.18
N HIS A 754 4.05 -33.42 1.33
CA HIS A 754 5.45 -32.99 1.28
C HIS A 754 5.77 -32.40 -0.10
N LEU A 755 6.64 -31.39 -0.15
CA LEU A 755 7.05 -30.77 -1.41
C LEU A 755 7.54 -31.82 -2.43
N SER A 756 8.31 -32.83 -2.03
CA SER A 756 8.77 -33.89 -2.94
C SER A 756 7.63 -34.67 -3.58
N GLU A 757 6.55 -34.94 -2.85
CA GLU A 757 5.38 -35.63 -3.40
C GLU A 757 4.65 -34.72 -4.39
N LEU A 758 4.54 -33.43 -4.07
CA LEU A 758 3.92 -32.45 -4.96
C LEU A 758 4.67 -32.32 -6.29
N LEU A 759 6.02 -32.35 -6.26
CA LEU A 759 6.86 -32.34 -7.46
C LEU A 759 6.58 -33.54 -8.39
N THR A 760 6.24 -34.71 -7.83
CA THR A 760 5.85 -35.89 -8.63
C THR A 760 4.42 -35.81 -9.18
N LYS A 761 3.58 -34.97 -8.57
CA LYS A 761 2.17 -34.77 -8.92
C LYS A 761 1.93 -33.42 -9.60
N GLN A 762 2.93 -32.89 -10.30
CA GLN A 762 2.87 -31.58 -10.92
C GLN A 762 1.68 -31.40 -11.88
N ASP A 763 1.21 -32.45 -12.55
CA ASP A 763 0.11 -32.35 -13.52
C ASP A 763 -1.29 -32.43 -12.88
N PHE A 764 -1.38 -32.62 -11.55
CA PHE A 764 -2.65 -32.81 -10.87
C PHE A 764 -3.37 -31.47 -10.64
N SER A 765 -4.70 -31.47 -10.83
CA SER A 765 -5.53 -30.32 -10.42
C SER A 765 -5.65 -30.25 -8.89
N LEU A 766 -6.00 -29.07 -8.38
CA LEU A 766 -6.22 -28.88 -6.94
C LEU A 766 -7.30 -29.83 -6.40
N GLU A 767 -8.39 -30.03 -7.13
CA GLU A 767 -9.48 -30.95 -6.78
C GLU A 767 -8.99 -32.40 -6.71
N SER A 768 -8.09 -32.81 -7.62
CA SER A 768 -7.50 -34.15 -7.62
C SER A 768 -6.58 -34.38 -6.42
N LEU A 769 -5.78 -33.37 -6.05
CA LEU A 769 -4.93 -33.43 -4.86
C LEU A 769 -5.76 -33.48 -3.57
N LEU A 770 -6.82 -32.68 -3.49
CA LEU A 770 -7.77 -32.71 -2.37
C LEU A 770 -8.56 -34.03 -2.32
N GLY A 771 -8.91 -34.62 -3.47
CA GLY A 771 -9.60 -35.90 -3.59
C GLY A 771 -8.75 -37.11 -3.22
N SER A 772 -7.42 -36.97 -3.30
CA SER A 772 -6.45 -37.99 -2.85
C SER A 772 -6.49 -38.22 -1.33
N TYR A 773 -7.23 -37.39 -0.58
CA TYR A 773 -7.44 -37.52 0.87
C TYR A 773 -7.87 -38.94 1.30
N SER A 774 -8.78 -39.58 0.56
CA SER A 774 -9.29 -40.91 0.89
C SER A 774 -8.32 -42.06 0.56
N SER A 775 -7.27 -41.79 -0.23
CA SER A 775 -6.30 -42.79 -0.73
C SER A 775 -4.86 -42.55 -0.27
N ALA A 776 -4.59 -41.45 0.45
CA ALA A 776 -3.30 -41.19 1.08
C ALA A 776 -3.07 -42.15 2.26
N SER A 777 -2.61 -43.36 1.96
CA SER A 777 -2.21 -44.40 2.92
C SER A 777 -1.10 -43.97 3.89
N HIS A 778 -0.38 -42.89 3.59
CA HIS A 778 0.90 -42.53 4.21
C HIS A 778 0.86 -41.50 5.35
N HIS A 779 -0.28 -40.86 5.62
CA HIS A 779 -0.48 -40.00 6.79
C HIS A 779 -1.49 -40.64 7.74
N ARG A 780 -1.35 -40.48 9.07
CA ARG A 780 -2.53 -40.67 9.95
C ARG A 780 -3.38 -39.46 9.63
N PRO A 781 -4.53 -39.58 8.90
CA PRO A 781 -5.54 -38.56 9.07
C PRO A 781 -5.76 -38.59 10.58
N SER A 782 -5.61 -37.44 11.23
CA SER A 782 -6.08 -37.37 12.59
C SER A 782 -7.55 -37.75 12.52
N VAL A 783 -7.88 -38.94 13.04
CA VAL A 783 -9.12 -39.64 12.72
C VAL A 783 -10.27 -38.84 13.28
N THR A 784 -10.81 -37.95 12.47
CA THR A 784 -12.16 -37.46 12.65
C THR A 784 -13.04 -38.49 11.97
N PRO A 785 -13.99 -39.14 12.68
CA PRO A 785 -14.92 -40.05 12.04
C PRO A 785 -15.81 -39.23 11.09
N THR A 786 -15.40 -39.12 9.85
CA THR A 786 -16.19 -38.55 8.76
C THR A 786 -16.59 -39.64 7.78
N PRO A 787 -17.82 -39.60 7.26
CA PRO A 787 -18.30 -40.58 6.29
C PRO A 787 -17.39 -40.63 5.04
N PRO A 788 -17.30 -41.79 4.37
CA PRO A 788 -16.30 -42.10 3.34
C PRO A 788 -16.34 -41.26 2.04
N ASN A 789 -17.11 -40.16 1.99
CA ASN A 789 -17.38 -39.37 0.78
C ASN A 789 -16.96 -37.89 0.85
N ASN A 790 -16.26 -37.43 1.89
CA ASN A 790 -15.84 -36.02 1.98
C ASN A 790 -14.39 -35.80 1.52
N VAL A 791 -14.25 -34.95 0.50
CA VAL A 791 -12.98 -34.44 -0.03
C VAL A 791 -12.35 -33.44 0.96
N ALA A 792 -11.02 -33.35 1.02
CA ALA A 792 -10.34 -32.33 1.82
C ALA A 792 -10.71 -30.91 1.34
N LYS A 793 -10.82 -29.95 2.27
CA LYS A 793 -11.11 -28.55 1.92
C LYS A 793 -9.85 -27.75 1.63
N VAL A 794 -8.72 -28.11 2.26
CA VAL A 794 -7.46 -27.37 2.21
C VAL A 794 -6.29 -28.29 1.89
N LEU A 795 -5.41 -27.86 1.00
CA LEU A 795 -4.11 -28.46 0.71
C LEU A 795 -3.03 -27.73 1.51
N VAL A 796 -2.24 -28.49 2.28
CA VAL A 796 -1.06 -27.99 2.99
C VAL A 796 0.17 -28.51 2.27
N ILE A 797 0.95 -27.60 1.67
CA ILE A 797 2.25 -27.89 1.09
C ILE A 797 3.28 -27.83 2.23
N ASP A 798 3.78 -28.97 2.65
CA ASP A 798 4.75 -29.12 3.73
C ASP A 798 6.17 -28.86 3.22
N CYS A 799 6.77 -27.77 3.70
CA CYS A 799 8.15 -27.34 3.45
C CYS A 799 8.96 -27.24 4.77
N ILE A 800 8.59 -27.98 5.84
CA ILE A 800 9.22 -27.91 7.18
C ILE A 800 9.95 -29.19 7.60
N THR A 801 9.95 -30.19 6.74
CA THR A 801 10.66 -31.47 6.91
C THR A 801 12.17 -31.29 6.74
N GLY A 802 12.96 -32.00 7.55
CA GLY A 802 14.43 -31.90 7.57
C GLY A 802 15.02 -30.88 8.55
N PHE A 803 14.19 -30.02 9.17
CA PHE A 803 14.64 -29.12 10.24
C PHE A 803 14.64 -29.83 11.61
N GLN A 804 15.76 -29.74 12.35
CA GLN A 804 15.86 -30.32 13.69
C GLN A 804 14.89 -29.60 14.68
N PRO A 805 14.12 -30.34 15.50
CA PRO A 805 13.32 -29.75 16.58
C PRO A 805 14.22 -28.96 17.54
N GLN A 806 13.93 -27.68 17.76
CA GLN A 806 14.68 -26.83 18.69
C GLN A 806 14.05 -26.86 20.09
N PRO A 807 14.82 -26.55 21.16
CA PRO A 807 14.29 -26.55 22.53
C PRO A 807 13.16 -25.53 22.75
N GLN A 808 12.12 -25.92 23.50
CA GLN A 808 10.85 -25.21 23.74
C GLN A 808 10.97 -23.72 24.11
N GLU A 809 12.05 -23.31 24.78
CA GLU A 809 12.27 -21.91 25.18
C GLU A 809 12.36 -20.94 23.97
N HIS A 810 12.58 -21.45 22.75
CA HIS A 810 12.68 -20.68 21.50
C HIS A 810 11.45 -20.84 20.59
N GLU A 811 10.40 -21.55 21.03
CA GLU A 811 9.17 -21.81 20.27
C GLU A 811 8.02 -20.85 20.62
N ILE A 812 8.23 -19.91 21.55
CA ILE A 812 7.23 -18.90 21.89
C ILE A 812 7.22 -17.82 20.79
N PRO A 813 6.06 -17.52 20.16
CA PRO A 813 5.97 -16.44 19.19
C PRO A 813 6.31 -15.12 19.89
N LEU A 814 7.47 -14.56 19.59
CA LEU A 814 7.77 -13.19 20.02
C LEU A 814 6.90 -12.24 19.21
N SER A 815 6.26 -11.29 19.90
CA SER A 815 5.58 -10.17 19.25
C SER A 815 6.47 -9.59 18.13
N PRO A 816 5.92 -9.27 16.93
CA PRO A 816 6.67 -8.63 15.85
C PRO A 816 7.44 -7.38 16.30
N VAL A 817 6.95 -6.72 17.35
CA VAL A 817 7.53 -5.53 17.98
C VAL A 817 8.90 -5.82 18.61
N LEU A 818 9.09 -7.01 19.20
CA LEU A 818 10.30 -7.43 19.91
C LEU A 818 11.32 -8.14 18.98
N SER A 819 10.85 -8.88 17.99
CA SER A 819 11.74 -9.65 17.09
C SER A 819 12.58 -8.79 16.14
N ARG A 820 12.17 -7.54 15.86
CA ARG A 820 12.87 -6.60 14.96
C ARG A 820 13.88 -5.68 15.64
N THR A 821 13.74 -5.46 16.95
CA THR A 821 14.67 -4.60 17.73
C THR A 821 16.12 -5.09 17.68
N ASP A 822 16.33 -6.41 17.54
CA ASP A 822 17.68 -7.01 17.59
C ASP A 822 18.47 -6.86 16.28
N SER A 823 17.82 -6.52 15.17
CA SER A 823 18.46 -6.47 13.84
C SER A 823 19.09 -5.12 13.50
N ASN A 824 18.66 -4.03 14.14
CA ASN A 824 19.05 -2.67 13.75
C ASN A 824 20.22 -2.09 14.57
N THR A 825 20.63 -2.71 15.68
CA THR A 825 21.69 -2.18 16.55
C THR A 825 23.10 -2.64 16.21
N SER A 826 23.28 -3.51 15.22
CA SER A 826 24.58 -4.17 14.94
C SER A 826 25.36 -3.65 13.72
N SER A 827 24.94 -2.54 13.08
CA SER A 827 25.65 -1.98 11.91
C SER A 827 26.69 -0.87 12.22
N MET A 828 27.03 -0.63 13.48
CA MET A 828 27.92 0.47 13.88
C MET A 828 29.07 0.01 14.79
N LEU A 829 30.01 -0.83 14.32
CA LEU A 829 31.35 -0.91 14.92
C LEU A 829 32.41 -1.21 13.84
N SER A 830 33.30 -0.23 13.61
CA SER A 830 34.48 -0.30 12.74
C SER A 830 35.57 -1.22 13.33
N PRO A 831 36.45 -1.85 12.51
CA PRO A 831 37.47 -2.76 13.02
C PRO A 831 38.78 -2.02 13.32
N THR A 832 39.28 -2.11 14.54
CA THR A 832 40.69 -1.82 14.85
C THR A 832 41.38 -3.04 15.46
N SER A 833 42.49 -3.41 14.84
CA SER A 833 43.37 -4.54 15.11
C SER A 833 44.29 -4.34 16.32
N SER A 834 44.55 -5.40 17.12
CA SER A 834 45.88 -5.70 17.68
C SER A 834 45.95 -7.06 18.42
N ASN A 835 47.05 -7.78 18.19
CA ASN A 835 47.45 -9.10 18.71
C ASN A 835 47.78 -9.15 20.23
N PRO A 836 47.87 -10.35 20.85
CA PRO A 836 48.02 -10.53 22.30
C PRO A 836 49.48 -10.71 22.75
N THR A 837 49.79 -10.29 23.98
CA THR A 837 50.99 -10.75 24.71
C THR A 837 50.60 -11.10 26.16
N PRO A 838 51.16 -12.14 26.81
CA PRO A 838 50.61 -12.70 28.04
C PRO A 838 51.38 -12.25 29.30
N GLY A 839 50.66 -12.05 30.41
CA GLY A 839 51.27 -12.03 31.74
C GLY A 839 50.48 -11.33 32.82
N GLY A 840 50.23 -12.05 33.93
CA GLY A 840 49.98 -11.48 35.26
C GLY A 840 48.51 -11.39 35.66
N GLY A 841 48.02 -12.40 36.39
CA GLY A 841 46.64 -12.45 36.86
C GLY A 841 46.37 -11.62 38.11
N VAL A 842 45.10 -11.25 38.29
CA VAL A 842 44.38 -11.21 39.57
C VAL A 842 42.91 -11.53 39.27
N ALA A 843 42.32 -12.39 40.10
CA ALA A 843 40.95 -12.86 39.98
C ALA A 843 39.94 -11.73 40.28
N GLU A 844 39.03 -11.45 39.34
CA GLU A 844 37.77 -10.74 39.60
C GLU A 844 36.77 -10.95 38.46
N GLY A 845 35.52 -11.32 38.79
CA GLY A 845 34.32 -10.94 38.04
C GLY A 845 33.79 -11.90 36.95
N GLY A 846 32.95 -12.85 37.34
CA GLY A 846 32.14 -13.72 36.46
C GLY A 846 31.09 -13.04 35.56
N MET A 847 31.25 -11.74 35.23
CA MET A 847 30.39 -11.02 34.29
C MET A 847 30.92 -11.01 32.85
N ALA A 848 32.24 -11.05 32.63
CA ALA A 848 32.81 -10.97 31.28
C ALA A 848 32.52 -12.23 30.43
N GLY A 849 32.61 -13.42 31.01
CA GLY A 849 32.27 -14.68 30.32
C GLY A 849 30.78 -14.84 30.01
N ALA A 850 29.91 -14.22 30.82
CA ALA A 850 28.47 -14.19 30.57
C ALA A 850 28.12 -13.23 29.43
N LEU A 851 28.79 -12.07 29.34
CA LEU A 851 28.61 -11.09 28.27
C LEU A 851 29.17 -11.61 26.93
N GLU A 852 30.30 -12.31 26.93
CA GLU A 852 30.87 -12.92 25.72
C GLU A 852 30.07 -14.14 25.24
N SER A 853 29.49 -14.92 26.17
CA SER A 853 28.53 -16.00 25.88
C SER A 853 27.19 -15.47 25.35
N ALA A 854 26.69 -14.36 25.91
CA ALA A 854 25.50 -13.66 25.42
C ALA A 854 25.73 -13.03 24.04
N SER A 855 26.91 -12.44 23.80
CA SER A 855 27.29 -11.89 22.48
C SER A 855 27.47 -12.98 21.43
N LYS A 856 28.08 -14.12 21.77
CA LYS A 856 28.16 -15.30 20.88
C LYS A 856 26.78 -15.95 20.65
N LYS A 857 25.89 -15.99 21.66
CA LYS A 857 24.49 -16.41 21.51
C LYS A 857 23.70 -15.45 20.61
N MET A 858 23.82 -14.14 20.81
CA MET A 858 23.21 -13.12 19.96
C MET A 858 23.71 -13.23 18.52
N HIS A 859 25.02 -13.32 18.27
CA HIS A 859 25.57 -13.55 16.93
C HIS A 859 25.12 -14.88 16.31
N SER A 860 24.84 -15.91 17.11
CA SER A 860 24.26 -17.17 16.64
C SER A 860 22.76 -17.05 16.31
N GLU A 861 21.98 -16.27 17.07
CA GLU A 861 20.57 -15.99 16.80
C GLU A 861 20.40 -15.11 15.56
N THR A 862 21.25 -14.09 15.36
CA THR A 862 21.23 -13.24 14.17
C THR A 862 21.62 -14.02 12.90
N ARG A 863 22.55 -14.98 12.98
CA ARG A 863 22.89 -15.88 11.87
C ARG A 863 21.78 -16.92 11.56
N ARG A 864 20.91 -17.24 12.53
CA ARG A 864 19.85 -18.27 12.42
C ARG A 864 18.49 -17.73 11.96
N ARG A 865 18.27 -16.40 11.94
CA ARG A 865 17.08 -15.74 11.40
C ARG A 865 17.23 -15.41 9.90
N GLN A 866 17.67 -16.38 9.08
CA GLN A 866 17.64 -16.21 7.62
C GLN A 866 16.19 -16.37 7.15
N PHE A 867 15.47 -15.25 7.06
CA PHE A 867 14.16 -15.24 6.39
C PHE A 867 14.36 -15.49 4.90
N GLY A 868 13.59 -16.45 4.37
CA GLY A 868 13.57 -16.84 2.97
C GLY A 868 14.42 -18.07 2.64
N SER A 869 13.97 -18.86 1.67
CA SER A 869 14.64 -20.06 1.17
C SER A 869 14.23 -20.33 -0.27
N ASP A 870 15.10 -20.98 -1.03
CA ASP A 870 14.81 -21.38 -2.42
C ASP A 870 13.68 -22.40 -2.48
N MET A 871 13.52 -23.21 -1.42
CA MET A 871 12.36 -24.08 -1.20
C MET A 871 11.05 -23.29 -1.16
N GLU A 872 11.01 -22.17 -0.43
CA GLU A 872 9.83 -21.30 -0.38
C GLU A 872 9.59 -20.60 -1.72
N ILE A 873 10.65 -20.15 -2.42
CA ILE A 873 10.52 -19.63 -3.79
C ILE A 873 9.91 -20.70 -4.70
N LEU A 874 10.40 -21.94 -4.65
CA LEU A 874 9.88 -23.04 -5.47
C LEU A 874 8.39 -23.27 -5.20
N ALA A 875 7.99 -23.38 -3.94
CA ALA A 875 6.58 -23.58 -3.58
C ALA A 875 5.68 -22.44 -4.06
N ARG A 876 6.16 -21.20 -3.97
CA ARG A 876 5.45 -20.01 -4.50
C ARG A 876 5.41 -20.01 -6.03
N ALA A 877 6.50 -20.37 -6.71
CA ALA A 877 6.57 -20.49 -8.16
C ALA A 877 5.61 -21.56 -8.69
N PHE A 878 5.54 -22.71 -8.01
CA PHE A 878 4.56 -23.77 -8.31
C PHE A 878 3.13 -23.25 -8.20
N CYS A 879 2.78 -22.54 -7.12
CA CYS A 879 1.46 -21.94 -6.97
C CYS A 879 1.16 -20.89 -8.07
N ALA A 880 2.16 -20.11 -8.47
CA ALA A 880 2.04 -19.11 -9.53
C ALA A 880 1.84 -19.71 -10.92
N GLU A 881 2.43 -20.88 -11.18
CA GLU A 881 2.15 -21.64 -12.40
C GLU A 881 0.71 -22.18 -12.40
N LYS A 882 0.27 -22.71 -11.25
CA LYS A 882 -1.06 -23.32 -11.10
C LYS A 882 -2.21 -22.33 -10.94
N GLY A 883 -1.92 -21.06 -10.63
CA GLY A 883 -2.96 -20.08 -10.35
C GLY A 883 -3.59 -20.23 -8.96
N TRP A 884 -2.82 -20.66 -7.96
CA TRP A 884 -3.32 -20.88 -6.61
C TRP A 884 -2.93 -19.74 -5.66
N ASN A 885 -3.91 -18.92 -5.28
CA ASN A 885 -3.76 -18.03 -4.12
C ASN A 885 -3.44 -18.86 -2.87
N ALA A 886 -2.42 -18.47 -2.10
CA ALA A 886 -1.88 -19.30 -1.02
C ALA A 886 -1.58 -18.53 0.27
N LEU A 887 -1.90 -19.16 1.40
CA LEU A 887 -1.55 -18.66 2.74
C LEU A 887 -0.16 -19.18 3.14
N ILE A 888 0.77 -18.27 3.49
CA ILE A 888 2.10 -18.60 3.99
C ILE A 888 2.03 -18.70 5.52
N SER A 889 2.20 -19.92 6.03
CA SER A 889 2.13 -20.22 7.45
C SER A 889 3.51 -20.61 7.97
N ARG A 890 4.08 -19.82 8.89
CA ARG A 890 5.40 -20.09 9.47
C ARG A 890 5.31 -20.78 10.83
N ARG A 891 6.07 -21.87 11.02
CA ARG A 891 5.96 -22.79 12.16
C ARG A 891 6.01 -22.11 13.52
N ARG A 892 6.88 -21.12 13.66
CA ARG A 892 7.16 -20.42 14.92
C ARG A 892 6.33 -19.14 15.14
N ARG A 893 5.43 -18.80 14.21
CA ARG A 893 4.58 -17.60 14.30
C ARG A 893 3.11 -17.93 14.57
N GLY A 894 2.65 -19.06 14.05
CA GLY A 894 1.29 -19.54 14.26
C GLY A 894 1.18 -21.03 14.02
N CYS A 895 0.17 -21.65 14.62
CA CYS A 895 -0.10 -23.07 14.47
C CYS A 895 -0.85 -23.36 13.17
N LEU A 896 -0.69 -24.59 12.66
CA LEU A 896 -1.37 -25.03 11.43
C LEU A 896 -2.91 -24.99 11.55
N ALA A 897 -3.47 -25.24 12.74
CA ALA A 897 -4.92 -25.17 12.97
C ALA A 897 -5.50 -23.78 12.68
N CYS A 898 -4.84 -22.73 13.16
CA CYS A 898 -5.25 -21.34 12.93
C CYS A 898 -5.09 -20.95 11.45
N ALA A 899 -4.04 -21.42 10.78
CA ALA A 899 -3.85 -21.22 9.35
C ALA A 899 -4.95 -21.89 8.50
N ILE A 900 -5.38 -23.11 8.85
CA ILE A 900 -6.50 -23.80 8.17
C ILE A 900 -7.81 -23.04 8.34
N ARG A 901 -8.08 -22.51 9.54
CA ARG A 901 -9.27 -21.68 9.80
C ARG A 901 -9.22 -20.35 9.03
N GLU A 902 -8.05 -19.73 8.95
CA GLU A 902 -7.84 -18.49 8.20
C GLU A 902 -8.03 -18.69 6.69
N ALA A 903 -7.51 -19.79 6.14
CA ALA A 903 -7.77 -20.18 4.76
C ALA A 903 -9.30 -20.29 4.49
N GLY A 904 -10.05 -20.84 5.46
CA GLY A 904 -11.52 -20.83 5.45
C GLY A 904 -12.14 -19.42 5.47
N ALA A 905 -11.63 -18.50 6.30
CA ALA A 905 -12.08 -17.10 6.31
C ALA A 905 -11.89 -16.44 4.93
N LEU A 906 -10.68 -16.60 4.35
CA LEU A 906 -10.31 -16.09 3.03
C LEU A 906 -11.07 -16.76 1.87
N GLY A 907 -11.55 -18.00 2.07
CA GLY A 907 -12.08 -18.83 1.00
C GLY A 907 -10.98 -19.42 0.10
N TRP A 908 -9.75 -19.49 0.59
CA TRP A 908 -8.59 -20.03 -0.11
C TRP A 908 -8.35 -21.49 0.30
N LYS A 909 -7.72 -22.26 -0.59
CA LYS A 909 -7.59 -23.72 -0.44
C LYS A 909 -6.15 -24.20 -0.32
N VAL A 910 -5.16 -23.33 -0.39
CA VAL A 910 -3.74 -23.70 -0.37
C VAL A 910 -3.02 -22.98 0.76
N ILE A 911 -2.24 -23.74 1.54
CA ILE A 911 -1.36 -23.26 2.59
C ILE A 911 0.05 -23.75 2.28
N ILE A 912 1.04 -22.85 2.27
CA ILE A 912 2.46 -23.19 2.22
C ILE A 912 2.98 -23.13 3.66
N ARG A 913 3.35 -24.28 4.23
CA ARG A 913 3.88 -24.40 5.60
C ARG A 913 5.41 -24.34 5.56
N VAL A 914 5.99 -23.30 6.16
CA VAL A 914 7.45 -23.01 6.18
C VAL A 914 8.00 -22.92 7.60
N ASP A 915 9.31 -23.07 7.80
CA ASP A 915 9.94 -23.17 9.14
C ASP A 915 10.02 -21.84 9.91
#